data_AF-Q9XV92-F1
#
_entry.id   AF-Q9XV92-F1
#
_cell.length_a   1.000
_cell.length_b   1.000
_cell.length_c   1.000
_cell.angle_alpha   90.00
_cell.angle_beta   90.00
_cell.angle_gamma   90.00
#
_symmetry.space_group_name_H-M   'P 1'
#
loop_
_entity.id
_entity.type
_entity.pdbx_description
1 polymer ?
#
loop_
_entity_poly.entity_id
_entity_poly.type
_entity_poly.pdbx_seq_one_letter_code
_entity_poly.pdbx_strand_id
1 'polypeptide(L)'
;MFAIIQNEIIERIVNLPADRNVEFIVTAYKQNAGHFTVLITVTGLRSVPIDIAFDVEILGNSALLTNAKQFNCQNAVSQVDQRKSVINIFLDSLLIAIRSRDATTISAFIDDKYIFVACERKFSKDEIVQRLVNRPADRTFDFDVKRIVEINEIYYLVDITVTGLRSVPIDIRFAVGVKENTILLVQAQQLHCPNNPNLVDKTKNLFVFLDSLLAAMRSRSASALCDLMTDSYIFEACERNVSKDKIIERIVNLPADRNVEFNITAYKENAGHFTVLITVTGLRSVQIDIAFDVKVKGNSALLTHAKQFNCQNAVSQVTQTKSVINDFLDQLLEAIHSRSPSAIGDLIYDKYIFEACDRTFSKEEIIQRLVNRPADREVEFDVIEVIELPEYYLVDITVTGLRSVPIDIRFGVAVAGNGGLLIHAKQFHCQKSVGQVDQKRQVLLVFLDSLLEAVRSRSATAMGALMSDSYYYNACERMFTKEQIIERMVQLPAHRNVDFNITSVKDKGEHFVVDITVTGVRSYPIAIAFKVAVMGNSALLIHAKQFNCHRKPFIEPLSHFDEKKDVITEFLDNFLIAVRHRFARSLGNIITDIFVYKSCEGNVSKEDFIKHIMSLLKTQRVDFDIQSVQETQDNYMVTIKVTGLYAEPVDILFEVTKYMRGTVVMLTEATQLHCS
;
A
#
# COMPACT_ATOMS: atom_id res chain seq x y z
N MET A 1 -9.51 26.51 2.24
CA MET A 1 -9.34 25.05 2.48
C MET A 1 -10.47 24.50 3.36
N PHE A 2 -10.72 25.09 4.55
CA PHE A 2 -11.84 24.70 5.42
C PHE A 2 -13.26 24.86 4.83
N ALA A 3 -13.54 25.99 4.17
CA ALA A 3 -14.84 26.23 3.51
C ALA A 3 -15.08 25.34 2.27
N ILE A 4 -14.01 24.81 1.66
CA ILE A 4 -14.09 23.93 0.48
C ILE A 4 -14.45 22.51 0.93
N ILE A 5 -13.86 22.05 2.04
CA ILE A 5 -14.14 20.72 2.62
C ILE A 5 -15.58 20.64 3.16
N GLN A 6 -16.12 21.72 3.74
CA GLN A 6 -17.51 21.77 4.20
C GLN A 6 -18.51 21.61 3.04
N ASN A 7 -18.33 22.33 1.93
CA ASN A 7 -19.23 22.22 0.78
C ASN A 7 -19.12 20.86 0.08
N GLU A 8 -17.91 20.30 -0.04
CA GLU A 8 -17.72 19.00 -0.70
C GLU A 8 -18.33 17.84 0.07
N ILE A 9 -18.28 17.88 1.41
CA ILE A 9 -18.91 16.86 2.26
C ILE A 9 -20.43 17.00 2.21
N ILE A 10 -20.96 18.23 2.29
CA ILE A 10 -22.40 18.48 2.22
C ILE A 10 -22.96 18.07 0.86
N GLU A 11 -22.33 18.44 -0.25
CA GLU A 11 -22.75 18.02 -1.59
C GLU A 11 -22.69 16.51 -1.77
N ARG A 12 -21.66 15.84 -1.25
CA ARG A 12 -21.58 14.37 -1.29
C ARG A 12 -22.66 13.70 -0.45
N ILE A 13 -23.04 14.27 0.70
CA ILE A 13 -24.13 13.75 1.53
C ILE A 13 -25.48 13.96 0.86
N VAL A 14 -25.71 15.14 0.26
CA VAL A 14 -26.97 15.48 -0.44
C VAL A 14 -27.16 14.63 -1.71
N ASN A 15 -26.07 14.23 -2.37
CA ASN A 15 -26.11 13.46 -3.62
C ASN A 15 -25.98 11.94 -3.43
N LEU A 16 -26.12 11.43 -2.21
CA LEU A 16 -26.13 9.97 -1.98
C LEU A 16 -27.38 9.34 -2.61
N PRO A 17 -27.24 8.20 -3.31
CA PRO A 17 -28.38 7.39 -3.73
C PRO A 17 -29.30 7.09 -2.55
N ALA A 18 -30.63 7.21 -2.74
CA ALA A 18 -31.63 7.04 -1.67
C ALA A 18 -31.61 5.64 -1.00
N ASP A 19 -30.94 4.67 -1.62
CA ASP A 19 -30.73 3.30 -1.14
C ASP A 19 -29.43 3.11 -0.34
N ARG A 20 -28.56 4.13 -0.22
CA ARG A 20 -27.37 4.08 0.64
C ARG A 20 -27.66 4.59 2.04
N ASN A 21 -27.62 3.69 3.01
CA ASN A 21 -27.59 4.05 4.42
C ASN A 21 -26.19 4.54 4.82
N VAL A 22 -26.07 5.82 5.15
CA VAL A 22 -24.88 6.39 5.78
C VAL A 22 -25.11 6.47 7.28
N GLU A 23 -24.29 5.75 8.05
CA GLU A 23 -24.33 5.83 9.51
C GLU A 23 -23.17 6.66 10.03
N PHE A 24 -23.47 7.55 10.97
CA PHE A 24 -22.50 8.33 11.71
C PHE A 24 -22.41 7.75 13.11
N ILE A 25 -21.31 7.09 13.42
CA ILE A 25 -21.08 6.41 14.69
C ILE A 25 -20.09 7.24 15.50
N VAL A 26 -20.55 7.87 16.59
CA VAL A 26 -19.65 8.56 17.52
C VAL A 26 -18.81 7.50 18.25
N THR A 27 -17.51 7.47 18.00
CA THR A 27 -16.60 6.46 18.56
C THR A 27 -15.84 6.96 19.78
N ALA A 28 -15.62 8.27 19.90
CA ALA A 28 -15.03 8.88 21.07
C ALA A 28 -15.42 10.36 21.14
N TYR A 29 -15.30 10.96 22.32
CA TYR A 29 -15.29 12.42 22.45
C TYR A 29 -14.30 12.83 23.54
N LYS A 30 -13.76 14.04 23.40
CA LYS A 30 -12.88 14.66 24.39
C LYS A 30 -13.33 16.10 24.62
N GLN A 31 -13.43 16.50 25.87
CA GLN A 31 -13.72 17.88 26.25
C GLN A 31 -12.46 18.52 26.82
N ASN A 32 -12.13 19.73 26.35
CA ASN A 32 -11.04 20.56 26.87
C ASN A 32 -11.48 22.02 26.89
N ALA A 33 -11.63 22.61 28.08
CA ALA A 33 -11.83 24.05 28.28
C ALA A 33 -12.92 24.72 27.41
N GLY A 34 -14.07 24.06 27.22
CA GLY A 34 -15.20 24.57 26.41
C GLY A 34 -15.19 24.15 24.94
N HIS A 35 -14.10 23.54 24.46
CA HIS A 35 -14.02 22.91 23.16
C HIS A 35 -14.26 21.40 23.29
N PHE A 36 -15.05 20.85 22.37
CA PHE A 36 -15.31 19.42 22.26
C PHE A 36 -14.64 18.91 20.99
N THR A 37 -13.90 17.82 21.05
CA THR A 37 -13.48 17.06 19.86
C THR A 37 -14.29 15.77 19.85
N VAL A 38 -15.08 15.55 18.80
CA VAL A 38 -15.94 14.36 18.62
C VAL A 38 -15.37 13.52 17.48
N LEU A 39 -15.00 12.27 17.77
CA LEU A 39 -14.56 11.31 16.77
C LEU A 39 -15.78 10.56 16.23
N ILE A 40 -15.98 10.60 14.92
CA ILE A 40 -17.11 9.98 14.22
C ILE A 40 -16.56 9.05 13.15
N THR A 41 -16.96 7.79 13.20
CA THR A 41 -16.79 6.83 12.11
C THR A 41 -18.00 6.92 11.18
N VAL A 42 -17.77 7.23 9.92
CA VAL A 42 -18.82 7.32 8.90
C VAL A 42 -18.79 6.08 8.03
N THR A 43 -19.88 5.34 8.00
CA THR A 43 -20.08 4.18 7.13
C THR A 43 -20.98 4.56 5.94
N GLY A 44 -20.99 3.76 4.87
CA GLY A 44 -21.88 3.98 3.71
C GLY A 44 -21.45 5.07 2.71
N LEU A 45 -20.59 6.04 3.10
CA LEU A 45 -20.01 7.02 2.16
C LEU A 45 -19.04 6.37 1.16
N ARG A 46 -18.26 5.38 1.61
CA ARG A 46 -17.30 4.59 0.82
C ARG A 46 -17.40 3.11 1.17
N SER A 47 -16.70 2.27 0.41
CA SER A 47 -16.54 0.83 0.70
C SER A 47 -15.81 0.54 2.02
N VAL A 48 -15.08 1.52 2.54
CA VAL A 48 -14.35 1.45 3.81
C VAL A 48 -14.85 2.58 4.72
N PRO A 49 -15.13 2.31 6.02
CA PRO A 49 -15.47 3.34 6.99
C PRO A 49 -14.40 4.44 7.06
N ILE A 50 -14.82 5.69 7.26
CA ILE A 50 -13.93 6.86 7.37
C ILE A 50 -14.01 7.40 8.79
N ASP A 51 -12.87 7.60 9.44
CA ASP A 51 -12.83 8.22 10.77
C ASP A 51 -12.49 9.71 10.66
N ILE A 52 -13.37 10.55 11.19
CA ILE A 52 -13.26 12.01 11.17
C ILE A 52 -13.38 12.52 12.61
N ALA A 53 -12.43 13.32 13.09
CA ALA A 53 -12.63 14.11 14.30
C ALA A 53 -13.16 15.48 13.95
N PHE A 54 -14.22 15.90 14.63
CA PHE A 54 -14.81 17.22 14.51
C PHE A 54 -14.51 18.01 15.78
N ASP A 55 -14.01 19.23 15.65
CA ASP A 55 -14.02 20.17 16.77
C ASP A 55 -15.37 20.91 16.77
N VAL A 56 -16.02 20.89 17.93
CA VAL A 56 -17.34 21.45 18.18
C VAL A 56 -17.21 22.53 19.25
N GLU A 57 -17.69 23.72 18.91
CA GLU A 57 -17.83 24.84 19.83
C GLU A 57 -19.30 24.98 20.22
N ILE A 58 -19.59 24.99 21.53
CA ILE A 58 -20.96 25.16 22.03
C ILE A 58 -21.21 26.63 22.31
N LEU A 59 -22.17 27.22 21.59
CA LEU A 59 -22.63 28.60 21.75
C LEU A 59 -24.07 28.60 22.27
N GLY A 60 -24.22 28.57 23.59
CA GLY A 60 -25.53 28.53 24.26
C GLY A 60 -26.29 27.24 23.91
N ASN A 61 -27.43 27.38 23.23
CA ASN A 61 -28.27 26.27 22.77
C ASN A 61 -27.90 25.74 21.38
N SER A 62 -26.79 26.21 20.81
CA SER A 62 -26.31 25.80 19.48
C SER A 62 -24.91 25.22 19.56
N ALA A 63 -24.58 24.32 18.64
CA ALA A 63 -23.25 23.73 18.49
C ALA A 63 -22.75 24.00 17.07
N LEU A 64 -21.51 24.50 16.95
CA LEU A 64 -20.87 24.81 15.69
C LEU A 64 -19.70 23.87 15.45
N LEU A 65 -19.65 23.24 14.27
CA LEU A 65 -18.46 22.50 13.83
C LEU A 65 -17.41 23.51 13.37
N THR A 66 -16.34 23.65 14.13
CA THR A 66 -15.25 24.62 13.87
C THR A 66 -14.11 24.01 13.07
N ASN A 67 -13.90 22.70 13.19
CA ASN A 67 -12.79 22.00 12.55
C ASN A 67 -13.19 20.55 12.22
N ALA A 68 -12.55 19.95 11.22
CA ALA A 68 -12.71 18.54 10.89
C ALA A 68 -11.38 17.96 10.38
N LYS A 69 -10.96 16.82 10.92
CA LYS A 69 -9.71 16.14 10.55
C LYS A 69 -9.95 14.64 10.40
N GLN A 70 -9.63 14.08 9.24
CA GLN A 70 -9.69 12.63 9.00
C GLN A 70 -8.47 11.94 9.63
N PHE A 71 -8.68 10.86 10.40
CA PHE A 71 -7.60 10.15 11.13
C PHE A 71 -7.19 8.82 10.49
N ASN A 72 -8.03 8.22 9.64
CA ASN A 72 -7.70 7.02 8.89
C ASN A 72 -7.49 7.32 7.41
N CYS A 73 -6.27 7.77 7.07
CA CYS A 73 -5.74 7.72 5.71
C CYS A 73 -4.90 6.45 5.51
N GLN A 74 -5.40 5.28 5.93
CA GLN A 74 -4.83 4.00 5.51
C GLN A 74 -5.50 3.55 4.20
N ASN A 75 -5.08 4.23 3.14
CA ASN A 75 -4.97 3.78 1.75
C ASN A 75 -4.69 5.07 0.96
N ALA A 76 -3.43 5.26 0.59
CA ALA A 76 -3.04 6.23 -0.42
C ALA A 76 -3.73 5.84 -1.72
N VAL A 77 -4.97 6.31 -1.90
CA VAL A 77 -5.51 6.61 -3.21
C VAL A 77 -4.50 7.59 -3.78
N SER A 78 -3.67 7.11 -4.71
CA SER A 78 -2.57 7.86 -5.31
C SER A 78 -3.07 9.27 -5.70
N GLN A 79 -2.21 10.31 -5.68
CA GLN A 79 -2.64 11.65 -6.11
C GLN A 79 -3.35 11.64 -7.48
N VAL A 80 -2.98 10.68 -8.34
CA VAL A 80 -3.61 10.37 -9.63
C VAL A 80 -5.07 9.95 -9.48
N ASP A 81 -5.41 9.11 -8.51
CA ASP A 81 -6.80 8.70 -8.25
C ASP A 81 -7.62 9.83 -7.62
N GLN A 82 -7.00 10.71 -6.82
CA GLN A 82 -7.67 11.93 -6.35
C GLN A 82 -7.97 12.89 -7.51
N ARG A 83 -7.02 13.10 -8.42
CA ARG A 83 -7.18 13.96 -9.60
C ARG A 83 -8.18 13.39 -10.62
N LYS A 84 -8.16 12.08 -10.86
CA LYS A 84 -9.22 11.39 -11.65
C LYS A 84 -10.59 11.53 -11.00
N SER A 85 -10.67 11.46 -9.66
CA SER A 85 -11.93 11.72 -8.94
C SER A 85 -12.44 13.14 -9.18
N VAL A 86 -11.57 14.15 -9.24
CA VAL A 86 -11.97 15.55 -9.53
C VAL A 86 -12.57 15.68 -10.93
N ILE A 87 -11.97 15.02 -11.93
CA ILE A 87 -12.51 15.03 -13.30
C ILE A 87 -13.85 14.32 -13.40
N ASN A 88 -14.03 13.18 -12.72
CA ASN A 88 -15.33 12.51 -12.67
C ASN A 88 -16.41 13.40 -12.04
N ILE A 89 -16.10 14.08 -10.92
CA ILE A 89 -17.01 15.03 -10.28
C ILE A 89 -17.39 16.18 -11.22
N PHE A 90 -16.41 16.71 -11.97
CA PHE A 90 -16.67 17.73 -12.99
C PHE A 90 -17.60 17.22 -14.09
N LEU A 91 -17.38 16.00 -14.60
CA LEU A 91 -18.22 15.40 -15.64
C LEU A 91 -19.64 15.13 -15.14
N ASP A 92 -19.81 14.67 -13.91
CA ASP A 92 -21.12 14.47 -13.28
C ASP A 92 -21.86 15.80 -13.14
N SER A 93 -21.16 16.85 -12.69
CA SER A 93 -21.73 18.20 -12.55
C SER A 93 -22.12 18.80 -13.90
N LEU A 94 -21.26 18.65 -14.92
CA LEU A 94 -21.55 19.04 -16.29
C LEU A 94 -22.77 18.27 -16.83
N LEU A 95 -22.87 16.98 -16.54
CA LEU A 95 -24.00 16.15 -16.96
C LEU A 95 -25.32 16.61 -16.32
N ILE A 96 -25.31 16.97 -15.03
CA ILE A 96 -26.46 17.58 -14.34
C ILE A 96 -26.84 18.92 -14.99
N ALA A 97 -25.85 19.78 -15.24
CA ALA A 97 -26.06 21.06 -15.93
C ALA A 97 -26.67 20.85 -17.33
N ILE A 98 -26.18 19.89 -18.10
CA ILE A 98 -26.76 19.56 -19.40
C ILE A 98 -28.19 19.04 -19.22
N ARG A 99 -28.45 18.16 -18.24
CA ARG A 99 -29.77 17.62 -17.94
C ARG A 99 -30.80 18.69 -17.56
N SER A 100 -30.39 19.77 -16.90
CA SER A 100 -31.30 20.89 -16.56
C SER A 100 -31.85 21.64 -17.78
N ARG A 101 -31.17 21.56 -18.94
CA ARG A 101 -31.49 22.33 -20.17
C ARG A 101 -31.46 23.85 -19.97
N ASP A 102 -30.84 24.33 -18.90
CA ASP A 102 -30.68 25.75 -18.65
C ASP A 102 -29.38 26.27 -19.30
N ALA A 103 -29.53 27.26 -20.20
CA ALA A 103 -28.41 27.79 -20.97
C ALA A 103 -27.32 28.39 -20.06
N THR A 104 -27.72 29.07 -18.99
CA THR A 104 -26.81 29.73 -18.04
C THR A 104 -25.99 28.71 -17.27
N THR A 105 -26.65 27.66 -16.76
CA THR A 105 -26.03 26.58 -16.00
C THR A 105 -25.04 25.79 -16.87
N ILE A 106 -25.39 25.48 -18.12
CA ILE A 106 -24.48 24.79 -19.05
C ILE A 106 -23.27 25.67 -19.39
N SER A 107 -23.51 26.95 -19.69
CA SER A 107 -22.48 27.91 -20.10
C SER A 107 -21.39 28.10 -19.04
N ALA A 108 -21.73 27.96 -17.74
CA ALA A 108 -20.81 28.10 -16.62
C ALA A 108 -19.69 27.03 -16.59
N PHE A 109 -19.89 25.88 -17.24
CA PHE A 109 -18.88 24.80 -17.30
C PHE A 109 -17.97 24.88 -18.54
N ILE A 110 -18.20 25.83 -19.45
CA ILE A 110 -17.54 25.89 -20.76
C ILE A 110 -16.71 27.18 -20.84
N ASP A 111 -15.42 27.07 -21.17
CA ASP A 111 -14.53 28.22 -21.34
C ASP A 111 -15.01 29.14 -22.47
N ASP A 112 -14.84 30.46 -22.34
CA ASP A 112 -15.31 31.42 -23.36
C ASP A 112 -14.62 31.24 -24.72
N LYS A 113 -13.41 30.67 -24.75
CA LYS A 113 -12.68 30.35 -25.99
C LYS A 113 -12.93 28.92 -26.47
N TYR A 114 -13.95 28.25 -25.94
CA TYR A 114 -14.25 26.88 -26.29
C TYR A 114 -14.59 26.70 -27.76
N ILE A 115 -14.01 25.63 -28.34
CA ILE A 115 -14.32 25.15 -29.68
C ILE A 115 -14.58 23.65 -29.60
N PHE A 116 -15.73 23.23 -30.13
CA PHE A 116 -15.99 21.83 -30.42
C PHE A 116 -15.74 21.54 -31.90
N VAL A 117 -14.80 20.65 -32.20
CA VAL A 117 -14.53 20.18 -33.57
C VAL A 117 -15.26 18.87 -33.79
N ALA A 118 -16.41 18.91 -34.48
CA ALA A 118 -17.16 17.73 -34.87
C ALA A 118 -16.95 17.47 -36.37
N CYS A 119 -15.96 16.63 -36.67
CA CYS A 119 -15.53 16.34 -38.05
C CYS A 119 -15.17 17.62 -38.81
N GLU A 120 -15.97 18.02 -39.80
CA GLU A 120 -15.68 19.17 -40.66
C GLU A 120 -16.16 20.50 -40.08
N ARG A 121 -16.99 20.46 -39.02
CA ARG A 121 -17.60 21.65 -38.45
C ARG A 121 -16.99 21.98 -37.11
N LYS A 122 -16.75 23.28 -36.90
CA LYS A 122 -16.43 23.85 -35.60
C LYS A 122 -17.70 24.48 -35.03
N PHE A 123 -17.93 24.26 -33.75
CA PHE A 123 -18.99 24.90 -32.99
C PHE A 123 -18.36 25.73 -31.89
N SER A 124 -18.77 26.99 -31.82
CA SER A 124 -18.47 27.89 -30.71
C SER A 124 -19.19 27.45 -29.43
N LYS A 125 -18.83 28.06 -28.30
CA LYS A 125 -19.54 27.93 -27.02
C LYS A 125 -21.05 28.16 -27.17
N ASP A 126 -21.47 29.27 -27.78
CA ASP A 126 -22.90 29.59 -27.90
C ASP A 126 -23.65 28.57 -28.75
N GLU A 127 -23.06 28.13 -29.88
CA GLU A 127 -23.68 27.13 -30.74
C GLU A 127 -23.85 25.78 -30.05
N ILE A 128 -22.87 25.35 -29.24
CA ILE A 128 -22.98 24.07 -28.53
C ILE A 128 -23.98 24.17 -27.37
N VAL A 129 -24.01 25.28 -26.62
CA VAL A 129 -24.98 25.50 -25.55
C VAL A 129 -26.39 25.46 -26.11
N GLN A 130 -26.65 26.17 -27.22
CA GLN A 130 -27.96 26.15 -27.88
C GLN A 130 -28.35 24.75 -28.37
N ARG A 131 -27.40 23.96 -28.87
CA ARG A 131 -27.66 22.56 -29.26
C ARG A 131 -27.99 21.66 -28.08
N LEU A 132 -27.33 21.88 -26.94
CA LEU A 132 -27.59 21.11 -25.72
C LEU A 132 -28.95 21.47 -25.12
N VAL A 133 -29.31 22.75 -25.08
CA VAL A 133 -30.63 23.24 -24.61
C VAL A 133 -31.76 22.70 -25.49
N ASN A 134 -31.63 22.81 -26.82
CA ASN A 134 -32.67 22.46 -27.79
C ASN A 134 -32.67 21.00 -28.22
N ARG A 135 -32.01 20.10 -27.48
CA ARG A 135 -31.96 18.67 -27.81
C ARG A 135 -33.35 18.01 -27.66
N PRO A 136 -33.67 16.95 -28.42
CA PRO A 136 -34.94 16.24 -28.30
C PRO A 136 -35.22 15.76 -26.85
N ALA A 137 -36.47 15.88 -26.40
CA ALA A 137 -36.90 15.54 -25.03
C ALA A 137 -36.86 14.03 -24.74
N ASP A 138 -37.02 13.22 -25.78
CA ASP A 138 -37.09 11.76 -25.77
C ASP A 138 -35.70 11.08 -25.69
N ARG A 139 -34.61 11.84 -25.79
CA ARG A 139 -33.24 11.30 -25.76
C ARG A 139 -32.59 11.50 -24.41
N THR A 140 -32.23 10.40 -23.76
CA THR A 140 -31.39 10.40 -22.56
C THR A 140 -29.96 10.82 -22.93
N PHE A 141 -29.46 11.85 -22.25
CA PHE A 141 -28.10 12.35 -22.44
C PHE A 141 -27.21 11.78 -21.33
N ASP A 142 -26.09 11.18 -21.71
CA ASP A 142 -25.16 10.53 -20.78
C ASP A 142 -23.71 10.52 -21.29
N PHE A 143 -22.79 10.30 -20.35
CA PHE A 143 -21.37 10.14 -20.60
C PHE A 143 -20.89 8.76 -20.16
N ASP A 144 -20.18 8.06 -21.03
CA ASP A 144 -19.40 6.88 -20.66
C ASP A 144 -17.91 7.21 -20.79
N VAL A 145 -17.19 7.25 -19.67
CA VAL A 145 -15.78 7.68 -19.62
C VAL A 145 -14.89 6.52 -20.00
N LYS A 146 -14.27 6.60 -21.19
CA LYS A 146 -13.35 5.59 -21.70
C LYS A 146 -11.95 5.74 -21.13
N ARG A 147 -11.45 6.97 -21.03
CA ARG A 147 -10.06 7.24 -20.62
C ARG A 147 -9.91 8.65 -20.07
N ILE A 148 -9.11 8.81 -19.01
CA ILE A 148 -8.66 10.11 -18.50
C ILE A 148 -7.13 10.14 -18.52
N VAL A 149 -6.56 11.16 -19.15
CA VAL A 149 -5.12 11.41 -19.23
C VAL A 149 -4.82 12.78 -18.65
N GLU A 150 -3.98 12.83 -17.63
CA GLU A 150 -3.45 14.09 -17.10
C GLU A 150 -2.28 14.56 -17.98
N ILE A 151 -2.37 15.78 -18.52
CA ILE A 151 -1.33 16.38 -19.37
C ILE A 151 -0.32 17.16 -18.52
N ASN A 152 -0.83 17.89 -17.54
CA ASN A 152 -0.08 18.59 -16.50
C ASN A 152 -1.05 18.95 -15.35
N GLU A 153 -0.57 19.67 -14.34
CA GLU A 153 -1.37 20.04 -13.16
C GLU A 153 -2.66 20.82 -13.47
N ILE A 154 -2.75 21.43 -14.65
CA ILE A 154 -3.85 22.32 -15.06
C ILE A 154 -4.64 21.81 -16.27
N TYR A 155 -4.33 20.63 -16.85
CA TYR A 155 -5.00 20.12 -18.05
C TYR A 155 -5.16 18.60 -18.07
N TYR A 156 -6.37 18.16 -18.44
CA TYR A 156 -6.73 16.75 -18.62
C TYR A 156 -7.37 16.54 -19.99
N LEU A 157 -7.08 15.38 -20.61
CA LEU A 157 -7.82 14.87 -21.75
C LEU A 157 -8.74 13.73 -21.29
N VAL A 158 -10.01 13.81 -21.66
CA VAL A 158 -11.02 12.82 -21.30
C VAL A 158 -11.65 12.28 -22.56
N ASP A 159 -11.42 11.01 -22.87
CA ASP A 159 -12.12 10.28 -23.93
C ASP A 159 -13.43 9.76 -23.37
N ILE A 160 -14.54 10.14 -23.99
CA ILE A 160 -15.88 9.73 -23.58
C ILE A 160 -16.71 9.28 -24.78
N THR A 161 -17.68 8.42 -24.54
CA THR A 161 -18.80 8.19 -25.45
C THR A 161 -19.99 9.01 -24.98
N VAL A 162 -20.51 9.87 -25.86
CA VAL A 162 -21.68 10.69 -25.59
C VAL A 162 -22.91 10.07 -26.23
N THR A 163 -23.93 9.83 -25.41
CA THR A 163 -25.26 9.39 -25.86
C THR A 163 -26.26 10.55 -25.80
N GLY A 164 -27.33 10.46 -26.59
CA GLY A 164 -28.42 11.45 -26.59
C GLY A 164 -28.19 12.74 -27.39
N LEU A 165 -26.95 13.09 -27.74
CA LEU A 165 -26.67 14.24 -28.62
C LEU A 165 -27.10 13.97 -30.08
N ARG A 166 -26.97 12.72 -30.54
CA ARG A 166 -27.42 12.23 -31.85
C ARG A 166 -28.21 10.93 -31.66
N SER A 167 -28.78 10.39 -32.74
CA SER A 167 -29.44 9.08 -32.73
C SER A 167 -28.47 7.91 -32.50
N VAL A 168 -27.18 8.13 -32.74
CA VAL A 168 -26.10 7.16 -32.53
C VAL A 168 -25.09 7.76 -31.54
N PRO A 169 -24.55 6.98 -30.60
CA PRO A 169 -23.48 7.44 -29.74
C PRO A 169 -22.28 7.94 -30.55
N ILE A 170 -21.64 9.00 -30.07
CA ILE A 170 -20.41 9.52 -30.69
C ILE A 170 -19.30 9.54 -29.65
N ASP A 171 -18.10 9.18 -30.08
CA ASP A 171 -16.92 9.31 -29.24
C ASP A 171 -16.40 10.75 -29.33
N ILE A 172 -16.08 11.34 -28.18
CA ILE A 172 -15.56 12.70 -28.08
C ILE A 172 -14.39 12.69 -27.11
N ARG A 173 -13.35 13.45 -27.44
CA ARG A 173 -12.32 13.85 -26.49
C ARG A 173 -12.60 15.24 -25.98
N PHE A 174 -12.69 15.39 -24.67
CA PHE A 174 -12.71 16.67 -23.97
C PHE A 174 -11.30 17.06 -23.52
N ALA A 175 -10.98 18.35 -23.64
CA ALA A 175 -9.87 18.97 -22.94
C ALA A 175 -10.44 19.78 -21.78
N VAL A 176 -10.12 19.38 -20.56
CA VAL A 176 -10.59 19.97 -19.32
C VAL A 176 -9.44 20.76 -18.70
N GLY A 177 -9.63 22.05 -18.51
CA GLY A 177 -8.66 22.94 -17.86
C GLY A 177 -9.02 23.11 -16.39
N VAL A 178 -8.02 23.04 -15.52
CA VAL A 178 -8.11 23.30 -14.08
C VAL A 178 -7.32 24.56 -13.79
N LYS A 179 -7.99 25.64 -13.39
CA LYS A 179 -7.36 26.91 -13.02
C LYS A 179 -7.81 27.32 -11.63
N GLU A 180 -6.86 27.37 -10.70
CA GLU A 180 -7.07 27.75 -9.29
C GLU A 180 -8.22 26.96 -8.64
N ASN A 181 -9.43 27.52 -8.67
CA ASN A 181 -10.65 26.97 -8.08
C ASN A 181 -11.74 26.64 -9.11
N THR A 182 -11.43 26.70 -10.41
CA THR A 182 -12.39 26.50 -11.50
C THR A 182 -11.93 25.41 -12.44
N ILE A 183 -12.88 24.56 -12.84
CA ILE A 183 -12.67 23.49 -13.82
C ILE A 183 -13.61 23.81 -14.98
N LEU A 184 -13.04 23.94 -16.18
CA LEU A 184 -13.78 24.32 -17.37
C LEU A 184 -13.47 23.38 -18.53
N LEU A 185 -14.48 23.13 -19.36
CA LEU A 185 -14.31 22.48 -20.63
C LEU A 185 -13.71 23.49 -21.62
N VAL A 186 -12.46 23.26 -22.03
CA VAL A 186 -11.67 24.18 -22.86
C VAL A 186 -11.80 23.86 -24.35
N GLN A 187 -11.90 22.58 -24.70
CA GLN A 187 -12.06 22.14 -26.08
C GLN A 187 -12.75 20.78 -26.12
N ALA A 188 -13.41 20.47 -27.22
CA ALA A 188 -13.82 19.10 -27.52
C ALA A 188 -13.53 18.72 -28.98
N GLN A 189 -13.32 17.43 -29.24
CA GLN A 189 -13.13 16.90 -30.58
C GLN A 189 -13.86 15.56 -30.74
N GLN A 190 -14.68 15.43 -31.78
CA GLN A 190 -15.29 14.14 -32.10
C GLN A 190 -14.21 13.17 -32.58
N LEU A 191 -14.14 12.00 -31.95
CA LEU A 191 -13.30 10.87 -32.33
C LEU A 191 -14.05 10.03 -33.37
N HIS A 192 -13.31 9.55 -34.38
CA HIS A 192 -13.83 8.79 -35.53
C HIS A 192 -14.81 9.58 -36.41
N CYS A 193 -14.26 10.22 -37.43
CA CYS A 193 -15.03 10.87 -38.49
C CYS A 193 -14.89 10.05 -39.78
N PRO A 194 -16.00 9.60 -40.39
CA PRO A 194 -15.94 8.90 -41.67
C PRO A 194 -15.43 9.85 -42.77
N ASN A 195 -14.31 9.48 -43.40
CA ASN A 195 -13.74 9.98 -44.66
C ASN A 195 -13.86 11.50 -44.93
N ASN A 196 -12.86 12.30 -44.56
CA ASN A 196 -12.67 13.63 -45.15
C ASN A 196 -11.20 13.89 -45.59
N PRO A 197 -10.92 13.93 -46.90
CA PRO A 197 -9.62 14.26 -47.47
C PRO A 197 -9.20 15.75 -47.35
N ASN A 198 -9.99 16.62 -46.72
CA ASN A 198 -9.75 18.08 -46.70
C ASN A 198 -9.14 18.66 -45.40
N LEU A 199 -8.70 17.83 -44.44
CA LEU A 199 -7.83 18.30 -43.34
C LEU A 199 -6.32 18.27 -43.68
N VAL A 200 -5.99 17.93 -44.93
CA VAL A 200 -4.70 17.37 -45.38
C VAL A 200 -3.66 18.43 -45.80
N ASP A 201 -3.81 19.73 -45.49
CA ASP A 201 -2.77 20.70 -45.92
C ASP A 201 -1.88 21.23 -44.79
N LYS A 202 -2.43 21.55 -43.61
CA LYS A 202 -1.60 22.05 -42.49
C LYS A 202 -0.95 20.96 -41.66
N THR A 203 -1.64 19.83 -41.48
CA THR A 203 -1.13 18.69 -40.71
C THR A 203 -0.39 17.67 -41.57
N LYS A 204 -0.50 17.74 -42.91
CA LYS A 204 0.24 16.84 -43.80
C LYS A 204 1.74 16.94 -43.58
N ASN A 205 2.28 18.15 -43.44
CA ASN A 205 3.70 18.32 -43.14
C ASN A 205 4.07 17.76 -41.77
N LEU A 206 3.16 17.81 -40.78
CA LEU A 206 3.35 17.16 -39.49
C LEU A 206 3.37 15.62 -39.62
N PHE A 207 2.41 15.02 -40.32
CA PHE A 207 2.37 13.56 -40.46
C PHE A 207 3.52 13.03 -41.31
N VAL A 208 3.87 13.72 -42.41
CA VAL A 208 5.07 13.42 -43.21
C VAL A 208 6.34 13.49 -42.36
N PHE A 209 6.42 14.48 -41.45
CA PHE A 209 7.52 14.59 -40.51
C PHE A 209 7.56 13.41 -39.53
N LEU A 210 6.43 13.04 -38.93
CA LEU A 210 6.36 11.91 -37.99
C LEU A 210 6.70 10.58 -38.67
N ASP A 211 6.27 10.38 -39.91
CA ASP A 211 6.63 9.21 -40.72
C ASP A 211 8.14 9.18 -41.02
N SER A 212 8.73 10.34 -41.35
CA SER A 212 10.17 10.48 -41.59
C SER A 212 10.97 10.20 -40.31
N LEU A 213 10.51 10.71 -39.16
CA LEU A 213 11.11 10.46 -37.85
C LEU A 213 11.04 8.97 -37.48
N LEU A 214 9.88 8.34 -37.65
CA LEU A 214 9.72 6.91 -37.41
C LEU A 214 10.61 6.07 -38.34
N ALA A 215 10.73 6.44 -39.62
CA ALA A 215 11.61 5.78 -40.57
C ALA A 215 13.10 5.95 -40.21
N ALA A 216 13.51 7.13 -39.75
CA ALA A 216 14.86 7.38 -39.26
C ALA A 216 15.19 6.52 -38.02
N MET A 217 14.24 6.40 -37.08
CA MET A 217 14.39 5.55 -35.90
C MET A 217 14.45 4.06 -36.25
N ARG A 218 13.58 3.58 -37.15
CA ARG A 218 13.57 2.18 -37.61
C ARG A 218 14.82 1.80 -38.40
N SER A 219 15.32 2.71 -39.22
CA SER A 219 16.57 2.51 -39.97
C SER A 219 17.83 2.69 -39.13
N ARG A 220 17.70 3.19 -37.89
CA ARG A 220 18.81 3.48 -36.98
C ARG A 220 19.86 4.39 -37.62
N SER A 221 19.42 5.30 -38.49
CA SER A 221 20.30 6.21 -39.22
C SER A 221 20.58 7.46 -38.38
N ALA A 222 21.79 7.54 -37.83
CA ALA A 222 22.23 8.70 -37.04
C ALA A 222 22.10 10.01 -37.81
N SER A 223 22.46 10.03 -39.10
CA SER A 223 22.36 11.22 -39.95
C SER A 223 20.91 11.65 -40.17
N ALA A 224 20.01 10.70 -40.45
CA ALA A 224 18.59 11.01 -40.65
C ALA A 224 17.92 11.52 -39.37
N LEU A 225 18.30 10.99 -38.21
CA LEU A 225 17.82 11.48 -36.91
C LEU A 225 18.35 12.90 -36.63
N CYS A 226 19.63 13.15 -36.90
CA CYS A 226 20.24 14.46 -36.76
C CYS A 226 19.52 15.55 -37.56
N ASP A 227 19.11 15.24 -38.80
CA ASP A 227 18.45 16.18 -39.71
C ASP A 227 17.01 16.54 -39.29
N LEU A 228 16.37 15.72 -38.47
CA LEU A 228 14.98 15.90 -38.03
C LEU A 228 14.84 16.60 -36.66
N MET A 229 15.95 16.89 -35.99
CA MET A 229 15.99 17.49 -34.65
C MET A 229 16.78 18.80 -34.67
N THR A 230 16.28 19.84 -34.00
CA THR A 230 17.07 21.07 -33.82
C THR A 230 18.32 20.83 -32.98
N ASP A 231 19.36 21.64 -33.15
CA ASP A 231 20.59 21.51 -32.35
C ASP A 231 20.37 21.73 -30.85
N SER A 232 19.34 22.49 -30.48
CA SER A 232 18.91 22.71 -29.09
C SER A 232 17.94 21.63 -28.57
N TYR A 233 17.77 20.51 -29.28
CA TYR A 233 16.82 19.48 -28.89
C TYR A 233 17.19 18.84 -27.55
N ILE A 234 16.19 18.73 -26.67
CA ILE A 234 16.27 18.06 -25.38
C ILE A 234 15.07 17.12 -25.26
N PHE A 235 15.32 15.91 -24.80
CA PHE A 235 14.30 14.96 -24.38
C PHE A 235 14.22 14.91 -22.85
N GLU A 236 13.12 15.41 -22.29
CA GLU A 236 12.77 15.27 -20.87
C GLU A 236 12.21 13.87 -20.61
N ALA A 237 13.11 12.92 -20.33
CA ALA A 237 12.78 11.55 -19.96
C ALA A 237 12.50 11.48 -18.45
N CYS A 238 11.27 11.81 -18.06
CA CYS A 238 10.84 11.87 -16.66
C CYS A 238 11.66 12.86 -15.82
N GLU A 239 12.61 12.38 -15.03
CA GLU A 239 13.46 13.20 -14.14
C GLU A 239 14.82 13.55 -14.78
N ARG A 240 15.08 13.11 -16.02
CA ARG A 240 16.36 13.32 -16.71
C ARG A 240 16.18 14.07 -18.02
N ASN A 241 17.08 15.01 -18.29
CA ASN A 241 17.20 15.66 -19.59
C ASN A 241 18.27 14.95 -20.41
N VAL A 242 17.87 14.41 -21.57
CA VAL A 242 18.74 13.70 -22.50
C VAL A 242 19.00 14.61 -23.70
N SER A 243 20.28 14.89 -23.98
CA SER A 243 20.68 15.71 -25.14
C SER A 243 20.39 15.00 -26.46
N LYS A 244 20.39 15.78 -27.56
CA LYS A 244 20.31 15.27 -28.94
C LYS A 244 21.26 14.10 -29.21
N ASP A 245 22.55 14.26 -28.92
CA ASP A 245 23.55 13.22 -29.23
C ASP A 245 23.28 11.92 -28.46
N LYS A 246 22.97 12.03 -27.16
CA LYS A 246 22.68 10.86 -26.31
C LYS A 246 21.41 10.12 -26.75
N ILE A 247 20.38 10.83 -27.19
CA ILE A 247 19.15 10.15 -27.65
C ILE A 247 19.39 9.46 -29.00
N ILE A 248 20.19 10.06 -29.89
CA ILE A 248 20.53 9.47 -31.19
C ILE A 248 21.36 8.21 -30.98
N GLU A 249 22.39 8.28 -30.14
CA GLU A 249 23.20 7.12 -29.74
C GLU A 249 22.32 5.97 -29.23
N ARG A 250 21.39 6.27 -28.32
CA ARG A 250 20.43 5.27 -27.79
C ARG A 250 19.56 4.63 -28.87
N ILE A 251 19.05 5.41 -29.83
CA ILE A 251 18.21 4.89 -30.91
C ILE A 251 19.02 4.02 -31.88
N VAL A 252 20.25 4.44 -32.20
CA VAL A 252 21.14 3.72 -33.12
C VAL A 252 21.56 2.37 -32.54
N ASN A 253 21.73 2.30 -31.22
CA ASN A 253 22.16 1.09 -30.51
C ASN A 253 20.99 0.19 -30.03
N LEU A 254 19.74 0.46 -30.46
CA LEU A 254 18.61 -0.40 -30.10
C LEU A 254 18.82 -1.86 -30.57
N PRO A 255 18.46 -2.86 -29.74
CA PRO A 255 18.53 -4.27 -30.12
C PRO A 255 17.83 -4.56 -31.44
N ALA A 256 18.41 -5.47 -32.23
CA ALA A 256 17.96 -5.76 -33.60
C ALA A 256 16.49 -6.19 -33.70
N ASP A 257 15.97 -6.84 -32.65
CA ASP A 257 14.60 -7.33 -32.51
C ASP A 257 13.58 -6.26 -32.07
N ARG A 258 14.03 -5.09 -31.64
CA ARG A 258 13.13 -3.98 -31.27
C ARG A 258 12.67 -3.21 -32.49
N ASN A 259 11.36 -3.26 -32.73
CA ASN A 259 10.67 -2.46 -33.72
C ASN A 259 9.99 -1.26 -33.07
N VAL A 260 10.46 -0.06 -33.38
CA VAL A 260 9.83 1.18 -32.90
C VAL A 260 8.53 1.41 -33.66
N GLU A 261 7.45 1.71 -32.95
CA GLU A 261 6.18 2.16 -33.55
C GLU A 261 5.65 3.39 -32.83
N PHE A 262 4.93 4.23 -33.59
CA PHE A 262 4.23 5.41 -33.08
C PHE A 262 2.73 5.18 -33.16
N ASN A 263 2.04 5.45 -32.06
CA ASN A 263 0.60 5.61 -32.04
C ASN A 263 0.27 7.04 -31.62
N ILE A 264 -0.14 7.87 -32.59
CA ILE A 264 -0.46 9.28 -32.34
C ILE A 264 -1.76 9.34 -31.56
N THR A 265 -1.69 9.77 -30.31
CA THR A 265 -2.86 9.85 -29.45
C THR A 265 -3.56 11.19 -29.59
N ALA A 266 -2.84 12.31 -29.70
CA ALA A 266 -3.43 13.64 -29.88
C ALA A 266 -2.42 14.62 -30.51
N TYR A 267 -2.89 15.80 -30.95
CA TYR A 267 -2.01 16.93 -31.26
C TYR A 267 -2.71 18.27 -31.00
N LYS A 268 -1.92 19.30 -30.74
CA LYS A 268 -2.36 20.70 -30.60
C LYS A 268 -1.48 21.59 -31.47
N GLU A 269 -2.09 22.48 -32.23
CA GLU A 269 -1.37 23.49 -33.03
C GLU A 269 -1.45 24.86 -32.34
N ASN A 270 -0.33 25.59 -32.33
CA ASN A 270 -0.26 27.00 -31.98
C ASN A 270 0.75 27.71 -32.91
N ALA A 271 0.26 28.53 -33.85
CA ALA A 271 1.09 29.35 -34.75
C ALA A 271 2.23 28.58 -35.48
N GLY A 272 1.94 27.38 -36.00
CA GLY A 272 2.92 26.53 -36.69
C GLY A 272 3.80 25.68 -35.77
N HIS A 273 3.63 25.79 -34.45
CA HIS A 273 4.17 24.85 -33.48
C HIS A 273 3.11 23.80 -33.13
N PHE A 274 3.47 22.54 -33.23
CA PHE A 274 2.60 21.41 -32.91
C PHE A 274 3.13 20.69 -31.69
N THR A 275 2.31 20.49 -30.67
CA THR A 275 2.59 19.52 -29.60
C THR A 275 1.81 18.25 -29.92
N VAL A 276 2.50 17.16 -30.20
CA VAL A 276 1.93 15.86 -30.58
C VAL A 276 2.13 14.87 -29.45
N LEU A 277 1.05 14.27 -28.95
CA LEU A 277 1.10 13.19 -27.99
C LEU A 277 1.18 11.86 -28.74
N ILE A 278 2.21 11.07 -28.48
CA ILE A 278 2.48 9.81 -29.14
C ILE A 278 2.79 8.75 -28.09
N THR A 279 2.14 7.60 -28.19
CA THR A 279 2.58 6.38 -27.50
C THR A 279 3.63 5.71 -28.40
N VAL A 280 4.84 5.55 -27.88
CA VAL A 280 5.97 4.92 -28.56
C VAL A 280 6.18 3.54 -27.97
N THR A 281 6.15 2.51 -28.81
CA THR A 281 6.53 1.14 -28.46
C THR A 281 7.89 0.81 -29.05
N GLY A 282 8.59 -0.18 -28.48
CA GLY A 282 9.86 -0.68 -29.01
C GLY A 282 11.09 0.20 -28.75
N LEU A 283 10.94 1.42 -28.22
CA LEU A 283 12.10 2.19 -27.71
C LEU A 283 12.62 1.58 -26.41
N ARG A 284 11.70 1.11 -25.55
CA ARG A 284 11.96 0.37 -24.30
C ARG A 284 11.20 -0.95 -24.31
N SER A 285 11.45 -1.79 -23.30
CA SER A 285 10.65 -3.00 -23.03
C SER A 285 9.19 -2.65 -22.71
N VAL A 286 8.96 -1.45 -22.17
CA VAL A 286 7.64 -0.87 -21.91
C VAL A 286 7.31 0.22 -22.93
N GLN A 287 6.03 0.39 -23.21
CA GLN A 287 5.55 1.53 -23.99
C GLN A 287 5.75 2.83 -23.21
N ILE A 288 6.17 3.90 -23.89
CA ILE A 288 6.34 5.22 -23.31
C ILE A 288 5.42 6.22 -24.02
N ASP A 289 4.85 7.15 -23.27
CA ASP A 289 4.00 8.19 -23.80
C ASP A 289 4.79 9.50 -23.80
N ILE A 290 4.92 10.11 -24.98
CA ILE A 290 5.78 11.27 -25.24
C ILE A 290 4.97 12.40 -25.87
N ALA A 291 5.19 13.61 -25.40
CA ALA A 291 4.78 14.84 -26.06
C ALA A 291 5.94 15.34 -26.91
N PHE A 292 5.78 15.38 -28.23
CA PHE A 292 6.72 15.95 -29.19
C PHE A 292 6.31 17.37 -29.55
N ASP A 293 7.21 18.32 -29.35
CA ASP A 293 7.06 19.67 -29.89
C ASP A 293 7.76 19.76 -31.24
N VAL A 294 6.96 19.96 -32.28
CA VAL A 294 7.37 20.01 -33.68
C VAL A 294 7.11 21.41 -34.22
N LYS A 295 8.15 22.07 -34.73
CA LYS A 295 8.03 23.35 -35.41
C LYS A 295 7.92 23.12 -36.91
N VAL A 296 6.80 23.49 -37.50
CA VAL A 296 6.56 23.39 -38.95
C VAL A 296 6.71 24.76 -39.59
N LYS A 297 7.60 24.88 -40.59
CA LYS A 297 7.82 26.09 -41.37
C LYS A 297 7.85 25.76 -42.86
N GLY A 298 6.81 26.17 -43.59
CA GLY A 298 6.65 25.80 -45.00
C GLY A 298 6.58 24.28 -45.15
N ASN A 299 7.44 23.72 -46.00
CA ASN A 299 7.55 22.27 -46.24
C ASN A 299 8.55 21.55 -45.32
N SER A 300 9.12 22.27 -44.34
CA SER A 300 10.07 21.71 -43.38
C SER A 300 9.44 21.60 -41.99
N ALA A 301 9.83 20.59 -41.23
CA ALA A 301 9.43 20.40 -39.85
C ALA A 301 10.62 19.86 -39.06
N LEU A 302 10.78 20.34 -37.83
CA LEU A 302 11.85 19.92 -36.92
C LEU A 302 11.29 19.64 -35.54
N LEU A 303 11.77 18.57 -34.91
CA LEU A 303 11.52 18.30 -33.50
C LEU A 303 12.38 19.23 -32.65
N THR A 304 11.71 20.07 -31.85
CA THR A 304 12.37 21.07 -30.99
C THR A 304 12.54 20.59 -29.56
N HIS A 305 11.60 19.78 -29.08
CA HIS A 305 11.58 19.27 -27.71
C HIS A 305 10.74 18.00 -27.63
N ALA A 306 11.03 17.16 -26.65
CA ALA A 306 10.20 16.01 -26.34
C ALA A 306 10.10 15.81 -24.83
N LYS A 307 8.94 15.37 -24.33
CA LYS A 307 8.72 15.09 -22.90
C LYS A 307 7.97 13.79 -22.69
N GLN A 308 8.56 12.86 -21.97
CA GLN A 308 7.87 11.66 -21.51
C GLN A 308 6.92 12.03 -20.36
N PHE A 309 5.67 11.56 -20.40
CA PHE A 309 4.67 11.89 -19.39
C PHE A 309 4.08 10.67 -18.66
N ASN A 310 4.24 9.45 -19.17
CA ASN A 310 3.86 8.24 -18.44
C ASN A 310 4.97 7.73 -17.52
N CYS A 311 5.45 8.59 -16.64
CA CYS A 311 6.55 8.31 -15.71
C CYS A 311 6.11 7.47 -14.49
N GLN A 312 5.10 6.63 -14.65
CA GLN A 312 4.51 5.83 -13.58
C GLN A 312 5.09 4.42 -13.58
N ASN A 313 6.31 4.34 -13.05
CA ASN A 313 6.56 3.60 -11.82
C ASN A 313 7.34 4.54 -10.90
N ALA A 314 6.97 4.58 -9.62
CA ALA A 314 7.48 5.50 -8.59
C ALA A 314 6.84 6.91 -8.59
N VAL A 315 5.57 7.00 -8.20
CA VAL A 315 4.99 8.26 -7.71
C VAL A 315 4.16 7.96 -6.47
N SER A 316 4.74 8.15 -5.29
CA SER A 316 4.15 8.79 -4.10
C SER A 316 5.21 8.81 -2.98
N GLN A 317 5.74 10.01 -2.67
CA GLN A 317 6.69 10.38 -1.57
C GLN A 317 8.23 10.28 -1.78
N VAL A 318 8.72 9.88 -2.95
CA VAL A 318 10.14 9.51 -3.14
C VAL A 318 10.94 10.55 -3.97
N THR A 319 10.82 11.86 -3.70
CA THR A 319 11.44 12.88 -4.60
C THR A 319 12.93 13.12 -4.33
N GLN A 320 13.44 12.87 -3.12
CA GLN A 320 14.90 12.88 -2.85
C GLN A 320 15.50 11.48 -3.00
N THR A 321 14.77 10.47 -2.55
CA THR A 321 15.25 9.09 -2.45
C THR A 321 15.47 8.44 -3.82
N LYS A 322 14.71 8.84 -4.85
CA LYS A 322 14.93 8.36 -6.22
C LYS A 322 16.18 8.91 -6.86
N SER A 323 16.60 10.14 -6.54
CA SER A 323 17.83 10.71 -7.09
C SER A 323 19.03 9.88 -6.61
N VAL A 324 19.10 9.56 -5.33
CA VAL A 324 20.24 8.82 -4.76
C VAL A 324 20.34 7.40 -5.34
N ILE A 325 19.20 6.72 -5.54
CA ILE A 325 19.20 5.40 -6.20
C ILE A 325 19.60 5.51 -7.66
N ASN A 326 19.11 6.50 -8.40
CA ASN A 326 19.50 6.74 -9.78
C ASN A 326 21.00 7.04 -9.92
N ASP A 327 21.55 7.87 -9.03
CA ASP A 327 22.97 8.21 -9.00
C ASP A 327 23.82 6.97 -8.68
N PHE A 328 23.38 6.12 -7.75
CA PHE A 328 24.04 4.85 -7.46
C PHE A 328 24.01 3.87 -8.64
N LEU A 329 22.85 3.73 -9.31
CA LEU A 329 22.73 2.85 -10.47
C LEU A 329 23.58 3.33 -11.65
N ASP A 330 23.67 4.64 -11.86
CA ASP A 330 24.55 5.24 -12.87
C ASP A 330 26.03 4.97 -12.54
N GLN A 331 26.44 5.13 -11.28
CA GLN A 331 27.79 4.78 -10.82
C GLN A 331 28.10 3.28 -11.01
N LEU A 332 27.13 2.41 -10.71
CA LEU A 332 27.29 0.96 -10.90
C LEU A 332 27.40 0.60 -12.39
N LEU A 333 26.61 1.23 -13.26
CA LEU A 333 26.74 1.06 -14.72
C LEU A 333 28.10 1.52 -15.22
N GLU A 334 28.58 2.68 -14.78
CA GLU A 334 29.91 3.20 -15.15
C GLU A 334 31.02 2.23 -14.70
N ALA A 335 30.95 1.71 -13.47
CA ALA A 335 31.86 0.70 -12.97
C ALA A 335 31.82 -0.59 -13.81
N ILE A 336 30.63 -1.08 -14.17
CA ILE A 336 30.45 -2.24 -15.04
C ILE A 336 31.06 -1.97 -16.42
N HIS A 337 30.76 -0.82 -17.01
CA HIS A 337 31.25 -0.39 -18.33
C HIS A 337 32.78 -0.26 -18.37
N SER A 338 33.41 0.20 -17.29
CA SER A 338 34.87 0.25 -17.13
C SER A 338 35.55 -1.13 -17.19
N ARG A 339 34.80 -2.22 -16.94
CA ARG A 339 35.31 -3.60 -16.78
C ARG A 339 36.41 -3.73 -15.72
N SER A 340 36.50 -2.77 -14.79
CA SER A 340 37.47 -2.80 -13.71
C SER A 340 36.95 -3.64 -12.54
N PRO A 341 37.61 -4.75 -12.17
CA PRO A 341 37.19 -5.57 -11.03
C PRO A 341 37.12 -4.78 -9.72
N SER A 342 38.01 -3.82 -9.52
CA SER A 342 38.02 -2.98 -8.31
C SER A 342 36.87 -1.99 -8.30
N ALA A 343 36.62 -1.28 -9.42
CA ALA A 343 35.52 -0.31 -9.48
C ALA A 343 34.16 -0.98 -9.27
N ILE A 344 33.96 -2.20 -9.82
CA ILE A 344 32.75 -2.98 -9.57
C ILE A 344 32.70 -3.46 -8.11
N GLY A 345 33.83 -3.96 -7.60
CA GLY A 345 33.93 -4.50 -6.25
C GLY A 345 33.69 -3.49 -5.13
N ASP A 346 34.06 -2.22 -5.34
CA ASP A 346 33.89 -1.12 -4.37
C ASP A 346 32.42 -0.74 -4.16
N LEU A 347 31.54 -1.06 -5.12
CA LEU A 347 30.10 -0.77 -5.07
C LEU A 347 29.26 -1.97 -4.57
N ILE A 348 29.90 -3.11 -4.26
CA ILE A 348 29.24 -4.35 -3.85
C ILE A 348 29.67 -4.71 -2.43
N TYR A 349 28.72 -4.94 -1.53
CA TYR A 349 29.00 -5.33 -0.15
C TYR A 349 29.74 -6.67 -0.06
N ASP A 350 30.67 -6.83 0.89
CA ASP A 350 31.55 -8.01 0.95
C ASP A 350 30.81 -9.34 1.13
N LYS A 351 29.65 -9.32 1.80
CA LYS A 351 28.79 -10.52 1.96
C LYS A 351 27.70 -10.61 0.90
N TYR A 352 27.86 -9.92 -0.23
CA TYR A 352 26.89 -9.90 -1.31
C TYR A 352 26.65 -11.29 -1.90
N ILE A 353 25.37 -11.58 -2.13
CA ILE A 353 24.91 -12.78 -2.82
C ILE A 353 23.94 -12.34 -3.91
N PHE A 354 24.14 -12.88 -5.12
CA PHE A 354 23.15 -12.82 -6.19
C PHE A 354 22.41 -14.15 -6.30
N GLU A 355 21.10 -14.15 -6.02
CA GLU A 355 20.22 -15.31 -6.21
C GLU A 355 19.67 -15.32 -7.65
N ALA A 356 20.30 -16.06 -8.56
CA ALA A 356 19.71 -16.32 -9.87
C ALA A 356 18.69 -17.48 -9.79
N CYS A 357 17.97 -17.73 -10.89
CA CYS A 357 16.96 -18.79 -10.94
C CYS A 357 17.51 -20.20 -10.68
N ASP A 358 18.75 -20.46 -11.11
CA ASP A 358 19.39 -21.77 -11.13
C ASP A 358 20.41 -21.98 -10.01
N ARG A 359 21.03 -20.91 -9.52
CA ARG A 359 22.07 -20.96 -8.47
C ARG A 359 22.26 -19.59 -7.83
N THR A 360 22.97 -19.59 -6.71
CA THR A 360 23.53 -18.37 -6.12
C THR A 360 24.92 -18.09 -6.69
N PHE A 361 25.31 -16.81 -6.67
CA PHE A 361 26.65 -16.36 -7.04
C PHE A 361 27.22 -15.50 -5.90
N SER A 362 28.49 -15.70 -5.57
CA SER A 362 29.21 -14.80 -4.65
C SER A 362 29.56 -13.46 -5.32
N LYS A 363 30.00 -12.49 -4.51
CA LYS A 363 30.60 -11.23 -4.98
C LYS A 363 31.67 -11.46 -6.05
N GLU A 364 32.64 -12.33 -5.79
CA GLU A 364 33.77 -12.61 -6.69
C GLU A 364 33.29 -13.23 -8.01
N GLU A 365 32.34 -14.17 -7.94
CA GLU A 365 31.79 -14.81 -9.13
C GLU A 365 31.03 -13.82 -10.02
N ILE A 366 30.32 -12.86 -9.43
CA ILE A 366 29.61 -11.82 -10.19
C ILE A 366 30.57 -10.81 -10.80
N ILE A 367 31.57 -10.34 -10.04
CA ILE A 367 32.60 -9.46 -10.59
C ILE A 367 33.28 -10.12 -11.80
N GLN A 368 33.67 -11.39 -11.69
CA GLN A 368 34.27 -12.12 -12.81
C GLN A 368 33.34 -12.22 -14.01
N ARG A 369 32.03 -12.45 -13.80
CA ARG A 369 31.05 -12.49 -14.90
C ARG A 369 30.84 -11.14 -15.56
N LEU A 370 30.82 -10.06 -14.79
CA LEU A 370 30.66 -8.70 -15.31
C LEU A 370 31.87 -8.26 -16.12
N VAL A 371 33.09 -8.58 -15.65
CA VAL A 371 34.35 -8.26 -16.34
C VAL A 371 34.50 -9.07 -17.64
N ASN A 372 34.17 -10.36 -17.60
CA ASN A 372 34.33 -11.29 -18.75
C ASN A 372 33.14 -11.27 -19.72
N ARG A 373 32.21 -10.31 -19.62
CA ARG A 373 31.05 -10.23 -20.51
C ARG A 373 31.47 -9.94 -21.96
N PRO A 374 30.69 -10.37 -22.97
CA PRO A 374 30.92 -10.02 -24.37
C PRO A 374 30.97 -8.50 -24.59
N ALA A 375 31.89 -8.02 -25.43
CA ALA A 375 32.10 -6.58 -25.67
C ALA A 375 31.01 -5.92 -26.54
N ASP A 376 30.28 -6.73 -27.28
CA ASP A 376 29.16 -6.33 -28.14
C ASP A 376 27.84 -6.11 -27.38
N ARG A 377 27.82 -6.36 -26.06
CA ARG A 377 26.62 -6.22 -25.22
C ARG A 377 26.80 -5.13 -24.18
N GLU A 378 26.12 -4.02 -24.40
CA GLU A 378 26.01 -2.95 -23.42
C GLU A 378 25.00 -3.33 -22.34
N VAL A 379 25.38 -3.17 -21.08
CA VAL A 379 24.51 -3.44 -19.93
C VAL A 379 23.72 -2.18 -19.62
N GLU A 380 22.41 -2.30 -19.48
CA GLU A 380 21.53 -1.21 -19.05
C GLU A 380 20.63 -1.66 -17.90
N PHE A 381 20.19 -0.69 -17.09
CA PHE A 381 19.21 -0.88 -16.02
C PHE A 381 17.95 -0.07 -16.31
N ASP A 382 16.82 -0.74 -16.37
CA ASP A 382 15.49 -0.12 -16.43
C ASP A 382 14.82 -0.30 -15.07
N VAL A 383 14.66 0.78 -14.29
CA VAL A 383 14.02 0.72 -12.97
C VAL A 383 12.51 0.45 -13.11
N ILE A 384 12.07 -0.67 -12.54
CA ILE A 384 10.68 -1.10 -12.45
C ILE A 384 10.03 -0.52 -11.20
N GLU A 385 10.61 -0.66 -10.01
CA GLU A 385 10.00 -0.19 -8.75
C GLU A 385 11.08 0.13 -7.72
N VAL A 386 10.82 1.08 -6.82
CA VAL A 386 11.69 1.38 -5.67
C VAL A 386 10.86 1.33 -4.39
N ILE A 387 11.26 0.48 -3.45
CA ILE A 387 10.61 0.31 -2.15
C ILE A 387 11.62 0.71 -1.07
N GLU A 388 11.26 1.73 -0.28
CA GLU A 388 12.06 2.21 0.84
C GLU A 388 11.84 1.33 2.09
N LEU A 389 12.93 0.82 2.65
CA LEU A 389 12.96 0.14 3.95
C LEU A 389 13.85 0.94 4.92
N PRO A 390 13.71 0.73 6.25
CA PRO A 390 14.42 1.56 7.24
C PRO A 390 15.94 1.63 7.09
N GLU A 391 16.59 0.61 6.51
CA GLU A 391 18.06 0.49 6.43
C GLU A 391 18.60 0.44 4.99
N TYR A 392 17.75 0.19 3.99
CA TYR A 392 18.14 0.05 2.60
C TYR A 392 16.93 0.17 1.67
N TYR A 393 17.18 0.22 0.38
CA TYR A 393 16.16 0.28 -0.66
C TYR A 393 16.09 -1.06 -1.39
N LEU A 394 14.88 -1.53 -1.68
CA LEU A 394 14.67 -2.56 -2.69
C LEU A 394 14.39 -1.88 -4.03
N VAL A 395 15.15 -2.23 -5.05
CA VAL A 395 15.07 -1.64 -6.38
C VAL A 395 14.84 -2.76 -7.38
N ASP A 396 13.63 -2.85 -7.90
CA ASP A 396 13.31 -3.77 -8.98
C ASP A 396 13.75 -3.15 -10.29
N ILE A 397 14.54 -3.89 -11.06
CA ILE A 397 15.08 -3.45 -12.33
C ILE A 397 14.99 -4.56 -13.37
N THR A 398 14.80 -4.19 -14.64
CA THR A 398 15.12 -5.07 -15.77
C THR A 398 16.55 -4.78 -16.20
N VAL A 399 17.36 -5.83 -16.30
CA VAL A 399 18.75 -5.74 -16.76
C VAL A 399 18.88 -6.32 -18.16
N THR A 400 19.39 -5.50 -19.08
CA THR A 400 19.72 -5.92 -20.45
C THR A 400 21.23 -6.11 -20.60
N GLY A 401 21.68 -6.73 -21.70
CA GLY A 401 23.11 -6.90 -22.02
C GLY A 401 23.86 -8.02 -21.28
N LEU A 402 23.43 -8.42 -20.07
CA LEU A 402 24.08 -9.52 -19.34
C LEU A 402 23.82 -10.91 -19.95
N ARG A 403 22.66 -11.11 -20.58
CA ARG A 403 22.25 -12.32 -21.27
C ARG A 403 21.65 -11.95 -22.63
N SER A 404 21.34 -12.97 -23.45
CA SER A 404 20.63 -12.76 -24.72
C SER A 404 19.18 -12.29 -24.55
N VAL A 405 18.63 -12.44 -23.34
CA VAL A 405 17.28 -12.03 -22.97
C VAL A 405 17.39 -11.14 -21.72
N PRO A 406 16.60 -10.05 -21.63
CA PRO A 406 16.51 -9.27 -20.40
C PRO A 406 16.14 -10.14 -19.21
N ILE A 407 16.68 -9.81 -18.04
CA ILE A 407 16.35 -10.48 -16.78
C ILE A 407 15.88 -9.46 -15.77
N ASP A 408 14.82 -9.78 -15.03
CA ASP A 408 14.34 -8.91 -13.96
C ASP A 408 15.02 -9.29 -12.64
N ILE A 409 15.60 -8.30 -11.97
CA ILE A 409 16.36 -8.45 -10.74
C ILE A 409 15.89 -7.43 -9.72
N ARG A 410 15.72 -7.86 -8.48
CA ARG A 410 15.55 -7.00 -7.31
C ARG A 410 16.90 -6.78 -6.65
N PHE A 411 17.36 -5.55 -6.60
CA PHE A 411 18.54 -5.13 -5.85
C PHE A 411 18.16 -4.69 -4.44
N GLY A 412 18.97 -5.05 -3.46
CA GLY A 412 19.02 -4.36 -2.18
C GLY A 412 20.16 -3.36 -2.19
N VAL A 413 19.87 -2.08 -1.95
CA VAL A 413 20.86 -1.00 -1.97
C VAL A 413 20.87 -0.29 -0.63
N ALA A 414 21.94 -0.45 0.15
CA ALA A 414 22.15 0.35 1.35
C ALA A 414 22.74 1.71 0.94
N VAL A 415 22.13 2.81 1.37
CA VAL A 415 22.57 4.16 1.04
C VAL A 415 23.14 4.80 2.31
N ALA A 416 24.36 5.32 2.23
CA ALA A 416 25.00 6.06 3.32
C ALA A 416 25.67 7.32 2.75
N GLY A 417 25.15 8.48 3.12
CA GLY A 417 25.61 9.76 2.56
C GLY A 417 25.32 9.86 1.06
N ASN A 418 26.35 10.19 0.27
CA ASN A 418 26.24 10.32 -1.19
C ASN A 418 26.58 9.02 -1.95
N GLY A 419 26.81 7.91 -1.23
CA GLY A 419 27.17 6.62 -1.81
C GLY A 419 26.08 5.57 -1.58
N GLY A 420 26.10 4.54 -2.41
CA GLY A 420 25.30 3.33 -2.23
C GLY A 420 26.18 2.08 -2.26
N LEU A 421 25.71 1.02 -1.64
CA LEU A 421 26.31 -0.31 -1.65
C LEU A 421 25.26 -1.34 -2.03
N LEU A 422 25.55 -2.14 -3.06
CA LEU A 422 24.71 -3.26 -3.44
C LEU A 422 24.90 -4.38 -2.40
N ILE A 423 23.89 -4.59 -1.56
CA ILE A 423 23.95 -5.54 -0.43
C ILE A 423 23.46 -6.94 -0.79
N HIS A 424 22.51 -7.06 -1.71
CA HIS A 424 22.05 -8.33 -2.27
C HIS A 424 21.36 -8.11 -3.61
N ALA A 425 21.17 -9.19 -4.38
CA ALA A 425 20.33 -9.15 -5.57
C ALA A 425 19.61 -10.48 -5.78
N LYS A 426 18.42 -10.45 -6.38
CA LYS A 426 17.63 -11.64 -6.68
C LYS A 426 16.93 -11.53 -8.01
N GLN A 427 17.17 -12.49 -8.90
CA GLN A 427 16.42 -12.62 -10.13
C GLN A 427 14.98 -13.09 -9.82
N PHE A 428 13.98 -12.40 -10.36
CA PHE A 428 12.58 -12.81 -10.26
C PHE A 428 12.03 -13.27 -11.62
N HIS A 429 10.78 -13.77 -11.64
CA HIS A 429 10.18 -14.48 -12.79
C HIS A 429 10.87 -15.79 -13.21
N CYS A 430 11.53 -16.47 -12.28
CA CYS A 430 12.07 -17.81 -12.50
C CYS A 430 10.93 -18.82 -12.72
N GLN A 431 10.91 -19.51 -13.86
CA GLN A 431 10.01 -20.65 -14.07
C GLN A 431 10.33 -21.71 -12.99
N LYS A 432 9.39 -21.93 -12.07
CA LYS A 432 9.54 -22.85 -10.95
C LYS A 432 9.72 -24.28 -11.48
N SER A 433 10.95 -24.80 -11.42
CA SER A 433 11.18 -26.24 -11.49
C SER A 433 10.68 -26.88 -10.19
N VAL A 434 9.84 -27.90 -10.33
CA VAL A 434 9.09 -28.57 -9.24
C VAL A 434 10.01 -29.15 -8.13
N GLY A 435 11.32 -29.28 -8.36
CA GLY A 435 12.29 -29.75 -7.36
C GLY A 435 12.79 -28.71 -6.34
N GLN A 436 12.66 -27.40 -6.57
CA GLN A 436 13.18 -26.38 -5.64
C GLN A 436 12.34 -26.22 -4.35
N VAL A 437 11.08 -26.65 -4.37
CA VAL A 437 10.16 -26.47 -3.23
C VAL A 437 10.58 -27.34 -2.04
N ASP A 438 11.06 -28.55 -2.28
CA ASP A 438 11.48 -29.47 -1.21
C ASP A 438 12.76 -29.00 -0.52
N GLN A 439 13.75 -28.50 -1.28
CA GLN A 439 15.00 -28.01 -0.69
C GLN A 439 14.76 -26.78 0.20
N LYS A 440 13.98 -25.79 -0.26
CA LYS A 440 13.65 -24.61 0.54
C LYS A 440 12.89 -24.96 1.81
N ARG A 441 11.99 -25.94 1.74
CA ARG A 441 11.24 -26.43 2.90
C ARG A 441 12.16 -27.16 3.89
N GLN A 442 13.17 -27.89 3.42
CA GLN A 442 14.15 -28.53 4.28
C GLN A 442 15.01 -27.50 5.04
N VAL A 443 15.49 -26.45 4.36
CA VAL A 443 16.23 -25.35 4.99
C VAL A 443 15.37 -24.64 6.04
N LEU A 444 14.08 -24.42 5.75
CA LEU A 444 13.15 -23.84 6.71
C LEU A 444 13.02 -24.67 7.99
N LEU A 445 12.91 -26.00 7.89
CA LEU A 445 12.77 -26.87 9.05
C LEU A 445 14.04 -26.85 9.93
N VAL A 446 15.22 -26.97 9.30
CA VAL A 446 16.52 -26.87 10.00
C VAL A 446 16.67 -25.52 10.72
N PHE A 447 16.20 -24.45 10.08
CA PHE A 447 16.19 -23.12 10.66
C PHE A 447 15.29 -23.02 11.91
N LEU A 448 14.08 -23.57 11.85
CA LEU A 448 13.15 -23.53 12.99
C LEU A 448 13.69 -24.32 14.18
N ASP A 449 14.34 -25.46 13.93
CA ASP A 449 15.03 -26.24 14.98
C ASP A 449 16.18 -25.45 15.60
N SER A 450 17.01 -24.80 14.77
CA SER A 450 18.12 -23.95 15.23
C SER A 450 17.63 -22.77 16.06
N LEU A 451 16.52 -22.14 15.67
CA LEU A 451 15.91 -21.04 16.41
C LEU A 451 15.36 -21.52 17.76
N LEU A 452 14.71 -22.68 17.79
CA LEU A 452 14.22 -23.28 19.02
C LEU A 452 15.38 -23.63 19.97
N GLU A 453 16.47 -24.18 19.45
CA GLU A 453 17.67 -24.47 20.24
C GLU A 453 18.32 -23.19 20.80
N ALA A 454 18.41 -22.12 19.99
CA ALA A 454 18.89 -20.82 20.44
C ALA A 454 18.04 -20.23 21.58
N VAL A 455 16.71 -20.37 21.49
CA VAL A 455 15.78 -19.93 22.54
C VAL A 455 15.91 -20.79 23.80
N ARG A 456 15.96 -22.13 23.66
CA ARG A 456 16.11 -23.07 24.80
C ARG A 456 17.45 -22.89 25.53
N SER A 457 18.52 -22.65 24.78
CA SER A 457 19.85 -22.37 25.33
C SER A 457 19.97 -20.97 25.93
N ARG A 458 18.96 -20.09 25.74
CA ARG A 458 18.96 -18.68 26.18
C ARG A 458 20.20 -17.92 25.67
N SER A 459 20.70 -18.29 24.49
CA SER A 459 21.90 -17.69 23.90
C SER A 459 21.52 -16.45 23.09
N ALA A 460 21.78 -15.26 23.65
CA ALA A 460 21.54 -14.00 22.97
C ALA A 460 22.22 -13.93 21.60
N THR A 461 23.46 -14.40 21.52
CA THR A 461 24.26 -14.43 20.27
C THR A 461 23.64 -15.37 19.23
N ALA A 462 23.22 -16.57 19.63
CA ALA A 462 22.63 -17.53 18.70
C ALA A 462 21.27 -17.05 18.18
N MET A 463 20.43 -16.48 19.07
CA MET A 463 19.16 -15.88 18.66
C MET A 463 19.40 -14.69 17.72
N GLY A 464 20.33 -13.79 18.06
CA GLY A 464 20.65 -12.61 17.26
C GLY A 464 21.14 -12.93 15.85
N ALA A 465 21.87 -14.05 15.66
CA ALA A 465 22.36 -14.49 14.36
C ALA A 465 21.25 -15.06 13.44
N LEU A 466 20.13 -15.51 14.00
CA LEU A 466 19.01 -16.11 13.27
C LEU A 466 17.89 -15.10 12.93
N MET A 467 18.02 -13.86 13.40
CA MET A 467 17.02 -12.80 13.25
C MET A 467 17.60 -11.66 12.41
N SER A 468 16.83 -11.17 11.44
CA SER A 468 17.18 -9.96 10.67
C SER A 468 17.43 -8.78 11.60
N ASP A 469 18.34 -7.87 11.27
CA ASP A 469 18.58 -6.67 12.08
C ASP A 469 17.33 -5.77 12.13
N SER A 470 16.55 -5.76 11.05
CA SER A 470 15.22 -5.13 10.97
C SER A 470 14.10 -5.92 11.65
N TYR A 471 14.40 -6.94 12.47
CA TYR A 471 13.37 -7.80 13.06
C TYR A 471 12.49 -7.04 14.07
N TYR A 472 11.19 -7.27 13.95
CA TYR A 472 10.22 -6.87 14.97
C TYR A 472 9.17 -7.95 15.21
N TYR A 473 8.62 -7.95 16.42
CA TYR A 473 7.52 -8.80 16.83
C TYR A 473 6.28 -7.95 17.15
N ASN A 474 5.22 -8.14 16.37
CA ASN A 474 3.92 -7.56 16.64
C ASN A 474 3.13 -8.48 17.56
N ALA A 475 3.24 -8.27 18.87
CA ALA A 475 2.42 -8.94 19.87
C ALA A 475 1.14 -8.13 20.09
N CYS A 476 0.12 -8.45 19.28
CA CYS A 476 -1.18 -7.78 19.32
C CYS A 476 -1.08 -6.28 19.02
N GLU A 477 -1.22 -5.43 20.04
CA GLU A 477 -1.19 -3.97 19.90
C GLU A 477 0.21 -3.38 20.18
N ARG A 478 1.20 -4.22 20.53
CA ARG A 478 2.56 -3.78 20.86
C ARG A 478 3.57 -4.34 19.87
N MET A 479 4.57 -3.53 19.57
CA MET A 479 5.72 -3.91 18.76
C MET A 479 6.94 -4.05 19.67
N PHE A 480 7.72 -5.11 19.48
CA PHE A 480 9.00 -5.33 20.15
C PHE A 480 10.11 -5.40 19.12
N THR A 481 11.26 -4.79 19.42
CA THR A 481 12.47 -4.91 18.60
C THR A 481 13.15 -6.26 18.81
N LYS A 482 14.12 -6.58 17.94
CA LYS A 482 15.04 -7.72 18.08
C LYS A 482 15.66 -7.81 19.47
N GLU A 483 16.25 -6.71 19.95
CA GLU A 483 16.95 -6.65 21.24
C GLU A 483 15.99 -6.90 22.40
N GLN A 484 14.81 -6.28 22.36
CA GLN A 484 13.79 -6.45 23.41
C GLN A 484 13.29 -7.89 23.51
N ILE A 485 13.17 -8.61 22.38
CA ILE A 485 12.78 -10.01 22.39
C ILE A 485 13.91 -10.90 22.87
N ILE A 486 15.14 -10.68 22.41
CA ILE A 486 16.31 -11.43 22.87
C ILE A 486 16.47 -11.28 24.38
N GLU A 487 16.43 -10.05 24.90
CA GLU A 487 16.53 -9.76 26.33
C GLU A 487 15.47 -10.53 27.13
N ARG A 488 14.21 -10.52 26.67
CA ARG A 488 13.11 -11.23 27.32
C ARG A 488 13.27 -12.75 27.29
N MET A 489 13.76 -13.30 26.18
CA MET A 489 13.98 -14.75 26.04
C MET A 489 15.14 -15.23 26.92
N VAL A 490 16.19 -14.41 27.06
CA VAL A 490 17.32 -14.67 27.98
C VAL A 490 16.86 -14.67 29.44
N GLN A 491 15.93 -13.77 29.80
CA GLN A 491 15.39 -13.64 31.15
C GLN A 491 14.30 -14.69 31.50
N LEU A 492 13.93 -15.58 30.57
CA LEU A 492 12.93 -16.62 30.87
C LEU A 492 13.40 -17.54 32.00
N PRO A 493 12.56 -17.80 33.02
CA PRO A 493 12.92 -18.67 34.14
C PRO A 493 13.46 -20.02 33.69
N ALA A 494 14.48 -20.54 34.38
CA ALA A 494 15.19 -21.78 34.02
C ALA A 494 14.25 -22.99 33.80
N HIS A 495 13.17 -23.07 34.58
CA HIS A 495 12.19 -24.16 34.57
C HIS A 495 11.18 -24.10 33.40
N ARG A 496 11.12 -22.99 32.66
CA ARG A 496 10.21 -22.83 31.52
C ARG A 496 10.80 -23.54 30.30
N ASN A 497 10.14 -24.60 29.86
CA ASN A 497 10.50 -25.35 28.66
C ASN A 497 9.77 -24.79 27.44
N VAL A 498 10.46 -23.98 26.64
CA VAL A 498 9.91 -23.43 25.40
C VAL A 498 9.85 -24.52 24.33
N ASP A 499 8.75 -24.58 23.59
CA ASP A 499 8.58 -25.47 22.46
C ASP A 499 7.81 -24.81 21.32
N PHE A 500 8.09 -25.23 20.08
CA PHE A 500 7.46 -24.73 18.86
C PHE A 500 6.67 -25.85 18.19
N ASN A 501 5.35 -25.68 18.09
CA ASN A 501 4.50 -26.58 17.33
C ASN A 501 4.06 -25.91 16.01
N ILE A 502 4.61 -26.38 14.88
CA ILE A 502 4.31 -25.83 13.56
C ILE A 502 2.90 -26.25 13.14
N THR A 503 2.01 -25.28 12.96
CA THR A 503 0.60 -25.49 12.59
C THR A 503 0.35 -25.28 11.09
N SER A 504 1.12 -24.43 10.43
CA SER A 504 1.02 -24.21 8.98
C SER A 504 2.33 -23.70 8.41
N VAL A 505 2.61 -24.06 7.16
CA VAL A 505 3.72 -23.52 6.36
C VAL A 505 3.16 -23.07 5.01
N LYS A 506 3.29 -21.78 4.70
CA LYS A 506 2.84 -21.19 3.44
C LYS A 506 4.04 -20.60 2.72
N ASP A 507 4.36 -21.14 1.55
CA ASP A 507 5.37 -20.56 0.65
C ASP A 507 4.78 -19.33 -0.04
N LYS A 508 5.40 -18.16 0.14
CA LYS A 508 5.06 -16.89 -0.53
C LYS A 508 6.09 -16.52 -1.61
N GLY A 509 6.92 -17.45 -2.03
CA GLY A 509 7.97 -17.29 -3.04
C GLY A 509 9.26 -16.68 -2.48
N GLU A 510 9.15 -15.50 -1.87
CA GLU A 510 10.29 -14.77 -1.29
C GLU A 510 10.58 -15.16 0.17
N HIS A 511 9.57 -15.67 0.87
CA HIS A 511 9.62 -16.03 2.26
C HIS A 511 8.58 -17.11 2.54
N PHE A 512 8.74 -17.81 3.65
CA PHE A 512 7.70 -18.64 4.22
C PHE A 512 6.96 -17.87 5.29
N VAL A 513 5.63 -18.03 5.33
CA VAL A 513 4.83 -17.69 6.51
C VAL A 513 4.57 -18.99 7.25
N VAL A 514 5.15 -19.11 8.44
CA VAL A 514 5.04 -20.28 9.29
C VAL A 514 4.18 -19.93 10.49
N ASP A 515 3.01 -20.54 10.58
CA ASP A 515 2.13 -20.38 11.73
C ASP A 515 2.57 -21.39 12.80
N ILE A 516 3.01 -20.92 13.96
CA ILE A 516 3.55 -21.72 15.07
C ILE A 516 2.78 -21.44 16.34
N THR A 517 2.51 -22.49 17.12
CA THR A 517 2.09 -22.37 18.51
C THR A 517 3.30 -22.52 19.41
N VAL A 518 3.64 -21.47 20.16
CA VAL A 518 4.75 -21.44 21.10
C VAL A 518 4.23 -21.71 22.50
N THR A 519 4.80 -22.71 23.18
CA THR A 519 4.50 -23.01 24.59
C THR A 519 5.69 -22.64 25.48
N GLY A 520 5.48 -22.56 26.79
CA GLY A 520 6.56 -22.35 27.76
C GLY A 520 7.05 -20.91 27.91
N VAL A 521 6.79 -20.00 26.96
CA VAL A 521 7.10 -18.56 27.12
C VAL A 521 6.10 -17.89 28.07
N ARG A 522 4.83 -18.22 27.90
CA ARG A 522 3.74 -17.90 28.83
C ARG A 522 3.16 -19.20 29.37
N SER A 523 2.30 -19.06 30.34
CA SER A 523 1.40 -20.11 30.85
C SER A 523 0.44 -20.67 29.82
N TYR A 524 -0.03 -19.83 28.90
CA TYR A 524 -0.86 -20.25 27.77
C TYR A 524 -0.05 -20.26 26.47
N PRO A 525 -0.42 -21.13 25.51
CA PRO A 525 0.22 -21.16 24.20
C PRO A 525 -0.01 -19.85 23.43
N ILE A 526 1.05 -19.34 22.81
CA ILE A 526 1.01 -18.14 21.98
C ILE A 526 1.01 -18.59 20.51
N ALA A 527 0.05 -18.10 19.71
CA ALA A 527 -0.02 -18.41 18.29
C ALA A 527 0.59 -17.27 17.48
N ILE A 528 1.68 -17.57 16.78
CA ILE A 528 2.55 -16.59 16.11
C ILE A 528 2.75 -17.00 14.65
N ALA A 529 2.66 -16.04 13.73
CA ALA A 529 3.07 -16.20 12.35
C ALA A 529 4.50 -15.66 12.20
N PHE A 530 5.45 -16.54 11.91
CA PHE A 530 6.82 -16.19 11.55
C PHE A 530 6.92 -15.94 10.05
N LYS A 531 7.53 -14.82 9.67
CA LYS A 531 7.98 -14.60 8.30
C LYS A 531 9.46 -14.93 8.22
N VAL A 532 9.79 -16.01 7.52
CA VAL A 532 11.15 -16.53 7.39
C VAL A 532 11.62 -16.37 5.95
N ALA A 533 12.70 -15.61 5.72
CA ALA A 533 13.38 -15.60 4.43
C ALA A 533 14.28 -16.83 4.35
N VAL A 534 14.20 -17.58 3.25
CA VAL A 534 15.11 -18.69 2.94
C VAL A 534 15.97 -18.27 1.75
N MET A 535 17.27 -18.16 1.99
CA MET A 535 18.28 -17.66 1.05
C MET A 535 19.35 -18.75 0.84
N GLY A 536 19.27 -19.48 -0.26
CA GLY A 536 20.11 -20.67 -0.50
C GLY A 536 19.96 -21.72 0.61
N ASN A 537 21.05 -21.98 1.34
CA ASN A 537 21.10 -22.91 2.48
C ASN A 537 20.98 -22.21 3.84
N SER A 538 20.64 -20.92 3.87
CA SER A 538 20.48 -20.13 5.09
C SER A 538 19.05 -19.61 5.20
N ALA A 539 18.64 -19.27 6.41
CA ALA A 539 17.36 -18.62 6.64
C ALA A 539 17.44 -17.62 7.79
N LEU A 540 16.58 -16.61 7.73
CA LEU A 540 16.50 -15.54 8.72
C LEU A 540 15.04 -15.26 9.08
N LEU A 541 14.77 -15.06 10.37
CA LEU A 541 13.48 -14.57 10.84
C LEU A 541 13.40 -13.06 10.59
N ILE A 542 12.47 -12.64 9.73
CA ILE A 542 12.29 -11.23 9.34
C ILE A 542 11.34 -10.51 10.28
N HIS A 543 10.22 -11.14 10.61
CA HIS A 543 9.28 -10.61 11.61
C HIS A 543 8.44 -11.74 12.18
N ALA A 544 7.76 -11.44 13.29
CA ALA A 544 6.77 -12.31 13.88
C ALA A 544 5.49 -11.51 14.18
N LYS A 545 4.32 -12.14 14.06
CA LYS A 545 3.04 -11.54 14.42
C LYS A 545 2.21 -12.50 15.26
N GLN A 546 1.86 -12.12 16.47
CA GLN A 546 0.88 -12.85 17.27
C GLN A 546 -0.52 -12.62 16.71
N PHE A 547 -1.33 -13.68 16.63
CA PHE A 547 -2.70 -13.57 16.14
C PHE A 547 -3.76 -14.06 17.12
N ASN A 548 -3.39 -14.82 18.17
CA ASN A 548 -4.29 -15.06 19.30
C ASN A 548 -4.23 -13.89 20.30
N CYS A 549 -4.84 -12.78 19.90
CA CYS A 549 -4.97 -11.58 20.72
C CYS A 549 -6.33 -11.55 21.40
N HIS A 550 -6.35 -11.61 22.73
CA HIS A 550 -7.59 -11.47 23.48
C HIS A 550 -8.15 -10.06 23.28
N ARG A 551 -9.31 -9.95 22.61
CA ARG A 551 -10.03 -8.69 22.43
C ARG A 551 -10.67 -8.28 23.76
N LYS A 552 -9.96 -7.52 24.59
CA LYS A 552 -10.51 -6.54 25.54
C LYS A 552 -9.41 -5.55 25.98
N PRO A 553 -9.72 -4.25 26.12
CA PRO A 553 -8.73 -3.22 26.43
C PRO A 553 -8.48 -3.25 27.94
N PHE A 554 -7.33 -3.74 28.37
CA PHE A 554 -6.82 -3.41 29.70
C PHE A 554 -5.38 -2.94 29.56
N ILE A 555 -5.18 -1.76 30.11
CA ILE A 555 -3.92 -1.03 30.22
C ILE A 555 -2.95 -1.93 31.00
N GLU A 556 -2.02 -2.57 30.30
CA GLU A 556 -0.79 -3.03 30.94
C GLU A 556 0.41 -2.36 30.27
N PRO A 557 1.03 -1.37 30.92
CA PRO A 557 2.38 -1.02 30.55
C PRO A 557 3.25 -2.25 30.93
N LEU A 558 4.04 -2.76 29.98
CA LEU A 558 5.13 -3.70 30.24
C LEU A 558 6.27 -2.95 30.95
N SER A 559 5.93 -2.32 32.06
CA SER A 559 6.81 -1.63 33.00
C SER A 559 6.50 -2.20 34.37
N HIS A 560 7.52 -2.80 34.99
CA HIS A 560 7.50 -3.56 36.24
C HIS A 560 6.81 -4.93 36.18
N PHE A 561 7.65 -5.98 36.07
CA PHE A 561 7.33 -7.32 36.55
C PHE A 561 6.99 -7.23 38.05
N ASP A 562 5.70 -7.27 38.38
CA ASP A 562 5.23 -7.63 39.71
C ASP A 562 4.68 -9.06 39.59
N GLU A 563 5.54 -10.07 39.77
CA GLU A 563 5.23 -11.50 39.58
C GLU A 563 3.89 -11.92 40.22
N LYS A 564 3.48 -11.22 41.28
CA LYS A 564 2.24 -11.46 42.05
C LYS A 564 0.98 -11.14 41.26
N LYS A 565 0.97 -10.05 40.49
CA LYS A 565 -0.20 -9.66 39.69
C LYS A 565 -0.32 -10.54 38.47
N ASP A 566 0.79 -10.89 37.84
CA ASP A 566 0.78 -11.71 36.62
C ASP A 566 0.11 -13.08 36.84
N VAL A 567 0.42 -13.77 37.94
CA VAL A 567 -0.16 -15.11 38.23
C VAL A 567 -1.68 -15.03 38.45
N ILE A 568 -2.16 -14.00 39.15
CA ILE A 568 -3.61 -13.84 39.42
C ILE A 568 -4.36 -13.33 38.20
N THR A 569 -3.83 -12.36 37.47
CA THR A 569 -4.43 -11.89 36.22
C THR A 569 -4.59 -13.05 35.23
N GLU A 570 -3.54 -13.86 35.08
CA GLU A 570 -3.56 -15.04 34.24
C GLU A 570 -4.59 -16.10 34.69
N PHE A 571 -4.64 -16.40 35.98
CA PHE A 571 -5.63 -17.32 36.53
C PHE A 571 -7.06 -16.84 36.26
N LEU A 572 -7.35 -15.56 36.51
CA LEU A 572 -8.67 -14.98 36.31
C LEU A 572 -9.06 -14.92 34.84
N ASP A 573 -8.11 -14.64 33.94
CA ASP A 573 -8.34 -14.67 32.49
C ASP A 573 -8.70 -16.07 32.02
N ASN A 574 -7.93 -17.08 32.43
CA ASN A 574 -8.22 -18.49 32.11
C ASN A 574 -9.58 -18.92 32.66
N PHE A 575 -9.90 -18.51 33.88
CA PHE A 575 -11.19 -18.80 34.50
C PHE A 575 -12.34 -18.10 33.74
N LEU A 576 -12.19 -16.81 33.40
CA LEU A 576 -13.18 -16.05 32.64
C LEU A 576 -13.40 -16.62 31.24
N ILE A 577 -12.34 -17.08 30.57
CA ILE A 577 -12.42 -17.80 29.29
C ILE A 577 -13.24 -19.07 29.47
N ALA A 578 -12.93 -19.89 30.48
CA ALA A 578 -13.67 -21.12 30.75
C ALA A 578 -15.16 -20.87 31.03
N VAL A 579 -15.49 -19.79 31.76
CA VAL A 579 -16.86 -19.33 32.02
C VAL A 579 -17.57 -18.88 30.72
N ARG A 580 -16.95 -17.99 29.94
CA ARG A 580 -17.53 -17.46 28.69
C ARG A 580 -17.76 -18.53 27.64
N HIS A 581 -16.81 -19.45 27.49
CA HIS A 581 -16.90 -20.55 26.52
C HIS A 581 -17.73 -21.73 27.03
N ARG A 582 -18.08 -21.75 28.33
CA ARG A 582 -18.84 -22.84 28.97
C ARG A 582 -18.17 -24.18 28.77
N PHE A 583 -16.87 -24.21 29.01
CA PHE A 583 -16.09 -25.43 28.91
C PHE A 583 -16.07 -26.10 30.28
N ALA A 584 -17.05 -26.98 30.52
CA ALA A 584 -17.17 -27.73 31.77
C ALA A 584 -15.86 -28.41 32.20
N ARG A 585 -15.11 -28.96 31.23
CA ARG A 585 -13.80 -29.58 31.48
C ARG A 585 -12.75 -28.57 31.94
N SER A 586 -12.70 -27.39 31.33
CA SER A 586 -11.78 -26.31 31.72
C SER A 586 -12.13 -25.76 33.09
N LEU A 587 -13.42 -25.52 33.38
CA LEU A 587 -13.89 -25.10 34.70
C LEU A 587 -13.54 -26.15 35.77
N GLY A 588 -13.78 -27.43 35.48
CA GLY A 588 -13.46 -28.53 36.38
C GLY A 588 -11.97 -28.69 36.72
N ASN A 589 -11.08 -28.25 35.83
CA ASN A 589 -9.63 -28.27 36.02
C ASN A 589 -9.09 -27.06 36.80
N ILE A 590 -9.82 -25.93 36.80
CA ILE A 590 -9.40 -24.69 37.48
C ILE A 590 -9.96 -24.63 38.91
N ILE A 591 -11.09 -25.30 39.15
CA ILE A 591 -11.77 -25.36 40.45
C ILE A 591 -11.37 -26.65 41.17
N THR A 592 -10.90 -26.56 42.42
CA THR A 592 -10.56 -27.75 43.23
C THR A 592 -11.78 -28.58 43.59
N ASP A 593 -11.62 -29.87 43.89
CA ASP A 593 -12.73 -30.75 44.26
C ASP A 593 -13.36 -30.42 45.62
N ILE A 594 -12.64 -29.68 46.47
CA ILE A 594 -13.13 -29.20 47.77
C ILE A 594 -13.86 -27.85 47.68
N PHE A 595 -14.07 -27.34 46.46
CA PHE A 595 -14.62 -26.01 46.26
C PHE A 595 -16.04 -25.84 46.79
N VAL A 596 -16.27 -24.72 47.47
CA VAL A 596 -17.57 -24.25 47.92
C VAL A 596 -17.78 -22.80 47.50
N TYR A 597 -18.92 -22.50 46.88
CA TYR A 597 -19.38 -21.13 46.66
C TYR A 597 -20.37 -20.73 47.77
N LYS A 598 -19.98 -19.82 48.65
CA LYS A 598 -20.83 -19.25 49.69
C LYS A 598 -21.63 -18.09 49.08
N SER A 599 -22.81 -18.42 48.56
CA SER A 599 -23.78 -17.45 48.04
C SER A 599 -24.63 -16.84 49.16
N CYS A 600 -25.38 -15.78 48.86
CA CYS A 600 -26.35 -15.23 49.80
C CYS A 600 -27.52 -16.18 50.13
N GLU A 601 -27.78 -17.19 49.28
CA GLU A 601 -28.84 -18.18 49.48
C GLU A 601 -28.32 -19.46 50.17
N GLY A 602 -27.02 -19.55 50.45
CA GLY A 602 -26.38 -20.70 51.08
C GLY A 602 -25.16 -21.20 50.31
N ASN A 603 -24.68 -22.39 50.69
CA ASN A 603 -23.48 -23.00 50.11
C ASN A 603 -23.84 -23.81 48.85
N VAL A 604 -23.12 -23.53 47.76
CA VAL A 604 -23.26 -24.20 46.46
C VAL A 604 -22.02 -25.05 46.18
N SER A 605 -22.23 -26.31 45.80
CA SER A 605 -21.15 -27.26 45.48
C SER A 605 -20.43 -26.90 44.17
N LYS A 606 -19.23 -27.45 43.93
CA LYS A 606 -18.52 -27.37 42.64
C LYS A 606 -19.41 -27.77 41.46
N GLU A 607 -20.12 -28.89 41.58
CA GLU A 607 -20.94 -29.44 40.50
C GLU A 607 -22.11 -28.50 40.17
N ASP A 608 -22.80 -28.00 41.20
CA ASP A 608 -23.92 -27.08 41.04
C ASP A 608 -23.47 -25.72 40.52
N PHE A 609 -22.31 -25.22 40.96
CA PHE A 609 -21.74 -23.97 40.48
C PHE A 609 -21.34 -24.05 39.00
N ILE A 610 -20.68 -25.14 38.58
CA ILE A 610 -20.38 -25.37 37.15
C ILE A 610 -21.69 -25.49 36.37
N LYS A 611 -22.68 -26.25 36.87
CA LYS A 611 -23.99 -26.38 36.23
C LYS A 611 -24.70 -25.03 36.06
N HIS A 612 -24.58 -24.14 37.05
CA HIS A 612 -25.09 -22.77 36.98
C HIS A 612 -24.44 -21.98 35.84
N ILE A 613 -23.10 -21.97 35.76
CA ILE A 613 -22.36 -21.31 34.66
C ILE A 613 -22.77 -21.87 33.29
N MET A 614 -22.94 -23.18 33.18
CA MET A 614 -23.36 -23.84 31.95
C MET A 614 -24.78 -23.42 31.51
N SER A 615 -25.65 -23.07 32.48
CA SER A 615 -27.06 -22.71 32.27
C SER A 615 -27.32 -21.25 31.85
N LEU A 616 -26.32 -20.36 31.90
CA LEU A 616 -26.46 -18.95 31.51
C LEU A 616 -27.02 -18.80 30.08
N LEU A 617 -27.45 -17.62 29.64
CA LEU A 617 -27.84 -17.42 28.22
C LEU A 617 -26.62 -17.14 27.33
N LYS A 618 -26.55 -17.66 26.09
CA LYS A 618 -25.37 -17.45 25.21
C LYS A 618 -25.07 -15.97 24.94
N THR A 619 -26.09 -15.12 25.05
CA THR A 619 -26.03 -13.67 24.92
C THR A 619 -25.50 -12.96 26.17
N GLN A 620 -25.50 -13.64 27.31
CA GLN A 620 -25.11 -13.08 28.60
C GLN A 620 -23.58 -12.97 28.66
N ARG A 621 -23.09 -11.73 28.78
CA ARG A 621 -21.66 -11.42 28.82
C ARG A 621 -21.17 -11.34 30.25
N VAL A 622 -20.51 -12.40 30.72
CA VAL A 622 -19.83 -12.38 32.02
C VAL A 622 -18.51 -11.61 31.92
N ASP A 623 -18.21 -10.78 32.91
CA ASP A 623 -16.93 -10.07 33.03
C ASP A 623 -16.47 -10.00 34.49
N PHE A 624 -15.15 -9.92 34.67
CA PHE A 624 -14.52 -9.76 35.98
C PHE A 624 -13.75 -8.45 36.00
N ASP A 625 -13.91 -7.67 37.08
CA ASP A 625 -13.12 -6.48 37.35
C ASP A 625 -12.42 -6.64 38.71
N ILE A 626 -11.09 -6.65 38.71
CA ILE A 626 -10.28 -6.96 39.90
C ILE A 626 -10.28 -5.73 40.81
N GLN A 627 -10.87 -5.87 42.00
CA GLN A 627 -10.91 -4.80 43.00
C GLN A 627 -9.69 -4.84 43.91
N SER A 628 -9.27 -6.02 44.37
CA SER A 628 -8.09 -6.15 45.23
C SER A 628 -7.46 -7.55 45.16
N VAL A 629 -6.17 -7.63 45.47
CA VAL A 629 -5.41 -8.88 45.59
C VAL A 629 -4.58 -8.83 46.86
N GLN A 630 -4.77 -9.80 47.76
CA GLN A 630 -3.98 -9.99 48.96
C GLN A 630 -3.31 -11.36 48.93
N GLU A 631 -2.04 -11.42 49.30
CA GLU A 631 -1.28 -12.67 49.32
C GLU A 631 -1.11 -13.16 50.76
N THR A 632 -1.45 -14.42 51.00
CA THR A 632 -1.12 -15.14 52.24
C THR A 632 -0.06 -16.21 51.95
N GLN A 633 0.35 -16.97 52.97
CA GLN A 633 1.35 -18.04 52.80
C GLN A 633 0.92 -19.04 51.72
N ASP A 634 -0.30 -19.56 51.81
CA ASP A 634 -0.78 -20.65 50.97
C ASP A 634 -1.81 -20.22 49.91
N ASN A 635 -2.41 -19.03 50.04
CA ASN A 635 -3.52 -18.58 49.17
C ASN A 635 -3.32 -17.14 48.66
N TYR A 636 -3.97 -16.82 47.55
CA TYR A 636 -4.27 -15.46 47.14
C TYR A 636 -5.76 -15.19 47.42
N MET A 637 -6.04 -14.10 48.11
CA MET A 637 -7.40 -13.60 48.35
C MET A 637 -7.68 -12.49 47.35
N VAL A 638 -8.59 -12.73 46.41
CA VAL A 638 -8.86 -11.84 45.28
C VAL A 638 -10.30 -11.34 45.37
N THR A 639 -10.49 -10.05 45.55
CA THR A 639 -11.84 -9.45 45.45
C THR A 639 -12.08 -9.05 44.00
N ILE A 640 -13.14 -9.58 43.41
CA ILE A 640 -13.55 -9.27 42.04
C ILE A 640 -15.00 -8.79 42.02
N LYS A 641 -15.28 -7.83 41.14
CA LYS A 641 -16.65 -7.47 40.77
C LYS A 641 -17.04 -8.27 39.54
N VAL A 642 -18.07 -9.09 39.67
CA VAL A 642 -18.56 -9.96 38.61
C VAL A 642 -19.82 -9.36 38.00
N THR A 643 -19.79 -9.12 36.69
CA THR A 643 -20.96 -8.67 35.93
C THR A 643 -21.48 -9.80 35.07
N GLY A 644 -22.80 -9.83 34.84
CA GLY A 644 -23.43 -10.77 33.93
C GLY A 644 -23.53 -12.23 34.41
N LEU A 645 -23.03 -12.58 35.60
CA LEU A 645 -23.32 -13.89 36.21
C LEU A 645 -24.74 -13.92 36.80
N TYR A 646 -25.13 -12.82 37.45
CA TYR A 646 -26.47 -12.56 37.97
C TYR A 646 -27.10 -11.34 37.28
N ALA A 647 -28.34 -11.01 37.64
CA ALA A 647 -29.06 -9.86 37.10
C ALA A 647 -28.33 -8.53 37.42
N GLU A 648 -27.82 -8.41 38.64
CA GLU A 648 -27.01 -7.28 39.09
C GLU A 648 -25.54 -7.68 39.25
N PRO A 649 -24.59 -6.74 39.12
CA PRO A 649 -23.20 -6.97 39.48
C PRO A 649 -23.06 -7.36 40.95
N VAL A 650 -22.24 -8.37 41.23
CA VAL A 650 -21.95 -8.82 42.61
C VAL A 650 -20.46 -8.79 42.87
N ASP A 651 -20.08 -8.47 44.09
CA ASP A 651 -18.69 -8.57 44.54
C ASP A 651 -18.45 -9.96 45.13
N ILE A 652 -17.38 -10.62 44.72
CA ILE A 652 -17.03 -11.97 45.16
C ILE A 652 -15.56 -11.99 45.62
N LEU A 653 -15.33 -12.60 46.78
CA LEU A 653 -14.00 -12.92 47.27
C LEU A 653 -13.63 -14.33 46.82
N PHE A 654 -12.62 -14.45 45.96
CA PHE A 654 -12.02 -15.71 45.56
C PHE A 654 -10.82 -16.04 46.45
N GLU A 655 -10.83 -17.23 47.02
CA GLU A 655 -9.66 -17.86 47.61
C GLU A 655 -9.02 -18.79 46.58
N VAL A 656 -7.80 -18.43 46.19
CA VAL A 656 -7.05 -19.13 45.15
C VAL A 656 -5.82 -19.77 45.77
N THR A 657 -5.82 -21.09 45.92
CA THR A 657 -4.76 -21.83 46.60
C THR A 657 -3.55 -22.04 45.71
N LYS A 658 -2.36 -21.81 46.29
CA LYS A 658 -1.05 -22.00 45.66
C LYS A 658 -0.64 -23.47 45.77
N TYR A 659 -0.55 -24.13 44.63
CA TYR A 659 0.07 -25.43 44.47
C TYR A 659 1.45 -25.29 43.82
N MET A 660 2.33 -26.27 44.07
CA MET A 660 3.67 -26.35 43.47
C MET A 660 4.46 -25.03 43.54
N ARG A 661 4.64 -24.49 44.76
CA ARG A 661 5.35 -23.21 45.01
C ARG A 661 4.74 -22.00 44.29
N GLY A 662 3.41 -21.99 44.09
CA GLY A 662 2.68 -20.87 43.48
C GLY A 662 2.63 -20.88 41.95
N THR A 663 3.14 -21.93 41.30
CA THR A 663 3.09 -22.06 39.83
C THR A 663 1.76 -22.63 39.32
N VAL A 664 1.04 -23.35 40.16
CA VAL A 664 -0.32 -23.81 39.86
C VAL A 664 -1.24 -23.20 40.88
N VAL A 665 -2.29 -22.53 40.42
CA VAL A 665 -3.28 -21.89 41.28
C VAL A 665 -4.65 -22.43 40.93
N MET A 666 -5.42 -22.79 41.95
CA MET A 666 -6.77 -23.35 41.77
C MET A 666 -7.76 -22.67 42.71
N LEU A 667 -9.01 -22.51 42.25
CA LEU A 667 -10.07 -21.93 43.07
C LEU A 667 -10.52 -22.91 44.15
N THR A 668 -10.39 -22.54 45.42
CA THR A 668 -10.79 -23.36 46.58
C THR A 668 -12.03 -22.85 47.26
N GLU A 669 -12.25 -21.54 47.30
CA GLU A 669 -13.49 -20.97 47.83
C GLU A 669 -13.87 -19.73 47.03
N ALA A 670 -15.17 -19.48 46.92
CA ALA A 670 -15.68 -18.19 46.48
C ALA A 670 -16.79 -17.75 47.44
N THR A 671 -16.72 -16.51 47.93
CA THR A 671 -17.71 -15.96 48.86
C THR A 671 -18.33 -14.70 48.28
N GLN A 672 -19.64 -14.71 48.08
CA GLN A 672 -20.38 -13.52 47.68
C GLN A 672 -20.37 -12.51 48.83
N LEU A 673 -19.93 -11.30 48.55
CA LEU A 673 -19.90 -10.20 49.51
C LEU A 673 -21.23 -9.44 49.49
N HIS A 674 -21.51 -8.71 50.57
CA HIS A 674 -22.66 -7.82 50.69
C HIS A 674 -24.03 -8.53 50.56
N CYS A 675 -24.15 -9.73 51.12
CA CYS A 675 -25.44 -10.42 51.27
C CYS A 675 -26.34 -9.67 52.25
N SER A 676 -27.47 -9.18 51.75
CA SER A 676 -28.53 -8.51 52.51
C SER A 676 -29.62 -9.46 52.96
#